data_AF-A0A2E5EE58-F1
#
_entry.id   AF-A0A2E5EE58-F1
#
_cell.length_a   1.000
_cell.length_b   1.000
_cell.length_c   1.000
_cell.angle_alpha   90.00
_cell.angle_beta   90.00
_cell.angle_gamma   90.00
#
_symmetry.space_group_name_H-M   'P 1'
#
loop_
_entity.id
_entity.type
_entity.pdbx_description
1 polymer ?
#
loop_
_entity_poly.entity_id
_entity_poly.type
_entity_poly.pdbx_seq_one_letter_code
_entity_poly.pdbx_strand_id
1 'polypeptide(L)'
;MRFHFIRIAALCLIACPFLTTTGCDDADAANRLTVANQLKAAADLAFLADSSADLNKVSLSLQAIKGGTDKQMATRDRLLASIQMHEAVLKMGDIEKAEIGLRHDLVRLRAMAFASERLATFSAAREKVSGPVNTPQLNERREQIRSQIEQLRNQANQIDAPVVESVQSLQRSDEEVLKLHRQANRLREEAAMADPVNRFDIIQQAIDLERQADRIEAEMMRRELSLELVQQPAKEMMDRSQADLEGMLAEIDAAQDDLQTLSRQMADSAAKGRASLQEMDAKITELSNDMADRYNDLQTDYQEAEKKLASAATYARKGGKSDGRLGRETQTRLKAQIQLAQADLGLMQVRGLDEWIRILNMLSMNDDLGNRDAWKLQAEEATKRRDAIAEKTVKFIDQSLESGAQSKLINETRTNMEAAKAFLAGEKVESTKRMAIDPKRSAPSARSTSSKPTSTDATGYPSVDSLVSGINMMLRNAQASTIKQNMAKVTYFSDPASNSIEDQERFMDLVEKLDDAAKVKSLKLSGTLGMTASLSGLSGGMDQMMTQIMKSVRLSNPTENGDRGSVTVTSSFAGMEQSDSVALIKVDGKWFIDGDSDSGLGLGNEPQIDFSSLNSSIEKITNDIKLGKIKPQSELDEAIKPLNEILESAQ
;
A
#
# COMPACT_ATOMS: atom_id res chain seq x y z
N MET A 1 -13.18 -32.16 -10.48
CA MET A 1 -14.18 -32.60 -11.49
C MET A 1 -13.67 -32.63 -12.95
N ARG A 2 -12.36 -32.46 -13.23
CA ARG A 2 -11.84 -32.20 -14.59
C ARG A 2 -11.42 -33.45 -15.40
N PHE A 3 -11.17 -34.59 -14.75
CA PHE A 3 -10.74 -35.83 -15.40
C PHE A 3 -11.86 -36.73 -15.94
N HIS A 4 -13.14 -36.43 -15.70
CA HIS A 4 -14.23 -37.40 -15.90
C HIS A 4 -14.78 -37.51 -17.33
N PHE A 5 -14.47 -36.58 -18.24
CA PHE A 5 -15.13 -36.54 -19.55
C PHE A 5 -14.41 -37.31 -20.67
N ILE A 6 -13.07 -37.38 -20.64
CA ILE A 6 -12.33 -38.38 -21.44
C ILE A 6 -12.82 -39.78 -21.03
N ARG A 7 -13.09 -39.97 -19.73
CA ARG A 7 -13.68 -41.20 -19.21
C ARG A 7 -15.07 -41.47 -19.76
N ILE A 8 -15.93 -40.46 -19.92
CA ILE A 8 -17.30 -40.66 -20.43
C ILE A 8 -17.31 -40.97 -21.95
N ALA A 9 -16.49 -40.29 -22.76
CA ALA A 9 -16.37 -40.59 -24.18
C ALA A 9 -15.71 -41.97 -24.42
N ALA A 10 -14.69 -42.32 -23.62
CA ALA A 10 -14.08 -43.64 -23.62
C ALA A 10 -15.02 -44.73 -23.08
N LEU A 11 -15.79 -44.47 -22.00
CA LEU A 11 -16.77 -45.41 -21.45
C LEU A 11 -17.92 -45.69 -22.43
N CYS A 12 -18.39 -44.69 -23.18
CA CYS A 12 -19.40 -44.91 -24.23
C CYS A 12 -18.87 -45.77 -25.40
N LEU A 13 -17.56 -45.76 -25.64
CA LEU A 13 -16.88 -46.64 -26.60
C LEU A 13 -16.66 -48.05 -26.04
N ILE A 14 -16.34 -48.18 -24.75
CA ILE A 14 -16.15 -49.46 -24.06
C ILE A 14 -17.50 -50.18 -23.87
N ALA A 15 -18.60 -49.45 -23.71
CA ALA A 15 -19.94 -49.99 -23.45
C ALA A 15 -20.79 -50.31 -24.70
N CYS A 16 -20.29 -50.09 -25.93
CA CYS A 16 -21.00 -50.38 -27.18
C CYS A 16 -20.45 -51.66 -27.86
N PRO A 17 -21.07 -52.85 -27.67
CA PRO A 17 -20.62 -54.11 -28.26
C PRO A 17 -21.03 -54.29 -29.74
N PHE A 18 -21.57 -53.27 -30.42
CA PHE A 18 -22.09 -53.41 -31.80
C PHE A 18 -21.01 -53.40 -32.91
N LEU A 19 -19.73 -53.54 -32.57
CA LEU A 19 -18.63 -53.57 -33.56
C LEU A 19 -18.32 -54.98 -34.09
N THR A 20 -19.02 -56.02 -33.65
CA THR A 20 -18.80 -57.40 -34.11
C THR A 20 -20.10 -58.03 -34.62
N THR A 21 -20.40 -57.86 -35.91
CA THR A 21 -21.24 -58.71 -36.78
C THR A 21 -21.48 -57.89 -38.06
N THR A 22 -21.19 -58.31 -39.29
CA THR A 22 -21.19 -59.63 -39.95
C THR A 22 -20.07 -59.68 -41.01
N GLY A 23 -19.58 -60.88 -41.33
CA GLY A 23 -18.52 -61.12 -42.33
C GLY A 23 -19.04 -61.41 -43.74
N CYS A 24 -18.29 -60.96 -44.74
CA CYS A 24 -17.78 -61.70 -45.90
C CYS A 24 -17.02 -60.72 -46.81
N ASP A 25 -15.74 -60.52 -46.49
CA ASP A 25 -14.62 -60.06 -47.32
C ASP A 25 -13.42 -59.94 -46.35
N ASP A 26 -12.60 -60.99 -46.25
CA ASP A 26 -11.68 -61.21 -45.11
C ASP A 26 -10.62 -60.11 -44.92
N ALA A 27 -10.21 -59.42 -45.99
CA ALA A 27 -9.30 -58.28 -45.89
C ALA A 27 -9.98 -57.03 -45.31
N ASP A 28 -11.25 -56.81 -45.65
CA ASP A 28 -12.02 -55.64 -45.24
C ASP A 28 -12.52 -55.76 -43.79
N ALA A 29 -12.91 -56.97 -43.38
CA ALA A 29 -13.25 -57.27 -41.99
C ALA A 29 -12.02 -57.17 -41.06
N ALA A 30 -10.86 -57.69 -41.49
CA ALA A 30 -9.60 -57.57 -40.75
C ALA A 30 -9.15 -56.11 -40.62
N ASN A 31 -9.28 -55.31 -41.69
CA ASN A 31 -9.00 -53.87 -41.65
C ASN A 31 -9.94 -53.13 -40.69
N ARG A 32 -11.24 -53.46 -40.67
CA ARG A 32 -12.21 -52.88 -39.73
C ARG A 32 -11.88 -53.22 -38.28
N LEU A 33 -11.47 -54.46 -37.99
CA LEU A 33 -11.08 -54.88 -36.65
C LEU A 33 -9.78 -54.17 -36.20
N THR A 34 -8.81 -54.04 -37.10
CA THR A 34 -7.54 -53.35 -36.83
C THR A 34 -7.76 -51.87 -36.50
N VAL A 35 -8.59 -51.17 -37.29
CA VAL A 35 -8.97 -49.77 -37.02
C VAL A 35 -9.74 -49.64 -35.71
N ALA A 36 -10.64 -50.57 -35.39
CA ALA A 36 -11.37 -50.57 -34.11
C ALA A 36 -10.42 -50.72 -32.90
N ASN A 37 -9.43 -51.62 -32.99
CA ASN A 37 -8.44 -51.83 -31.94
C ASN A 37 -7.51 -50.62 -31.78
N GLN A 38 -7.10 -49.99 -32.88
CA GLN A 38 -6.30 -48.75 -32.86
C GLN A 38 -7.07 -47.59 -32.22
N LEU A 39 -8.36 -47.43 -32.54
CA LEU A 39 -9.21 -46.40 -31.92
C LEU A 39 -9.42 -46.63 -30.43
N LYS A 40 -9.61 -47.89 -30.02
CA LYS A 40 -9.73 -48.26 -28.61
C LYS A 40 -8.43 -47.98 -27.86
N ALA A 41 -7.29 -48.42 -28.39
CA ALA A 41 -5.99 -48.17 -27.79
C ALA A 41 -5.69 -46.66 -27.68
N ALA A 42 -6.02 -45.88 -28.71
CA ALA A 42 -5.87 -44.42 -28.66
C ALA A 42 -6.81 -43.76 -27.64
N ALA A 43 -8.03 -44.27 -27.46
CA ALA A 43 -8.96 -43.79 -26.42
C ALA A 43 -8.46 -44.12 -25.01
N ASP A 44 -7.90 -45.32 -24.80
CA ASP A 44 -7.30 -45.74 -23.52
C ASP A 44 -6.04 -44.91 -23.21
N LEU A 45 -5.20 -44.62 -24.20
CA LEU A 45 -4.05 -43.73 -24.05
C LEU A 45 -4.47 -42.27 -23.80
N ALA A 46 -5.51 -41.77 -24.48
CA ALA A 46 -6.07 -40.44 -24.21
C ALA A 46 -6.60 -40.34 -22.78
N PHE A 47 -7.20 -41.41 -22.26
CA PHE A 47 -7.72 -41.48 -20.90
C PHE A 47 -6.62 -41.42 -19.84
N LEU A 48 -5.47 -42.02 -20.12
CA LEU A 48 -4.32 -42.09 -19.22
C LEU A 48 -3.35 -40.92 -19.38
N ALA A 49 -3.53 -40.09 -20.41
CA ALA A 49 -2.67 -38.95 -20.67
C ALA A 49 -2.87 -37.87 -19.58
N ASP A 50 -1.78 -37.52 -18.91
CA ASP A 50 -1.75 -36.50 -17.84
C ASP A 50 -1.01 -35.23 -18.28
N SER A 51 -0.51 -35.19 -19.52
CA SER A 51 0.27 -34.07 -20.06
C SER A 51 -0.13 -33.70 -21.49
N SER A 52 0.11 -32.43 -21.87
CA SER A 52 -0.06 -31.94 -23.24
C SER A 52 0.81 -32.71 -24.26
N ALA A 53 2.01 -33.16 -23.85
CA ALA A 53 2.89 -33.94 -24.70
C ALA A 53 2.33 -35.34 -25.00
N ASP A 54 1.69 -35.99 -24.02
CA ASP A 54 1.10 -37.30 -24.21
C ASP A 54 -0.19 -37.22 -25.03
N LEU A 55 -1.01 -36.19 -24.81
CA LEU A 55 -2.17 -35.91 -25.66
C LEU A 55 -1.76 -35.67 -27.12
N ASN A 56 -0.65 -34.96 -27.37
CA ASN A 56 -0.15 -34.72 -28.72
C ASN A 56 0.32 -36.02 -29.40
N LYS A 57 0.98 -36.93 -28.67
CA LYS A 57 1.32 -38.27 -29.19
C LYS A 57 0.06 -39.05 -29.58
N VAL A 58 -0.98 -38.98 -28.75
CA VAL A 58 -2.26 -39.65 -29.05
C VAL A 58 -2.94 -38.98 -30.25
N SER A 59 -2.92 -37.66 -30.36
CA SER A 59 -3.42 -36.90 -31.50
C SER A 59 -2.73 -37.33 -32.81
N LEU A 60 -1.41 -37.42 -32.83
CA LEU A 60 -0.64 -37.91 -33.98
C LEU A 60 -0.98 -39.37 -34.33
N SER A 61 -1.13 -40.23 -33.32
CA SER A 61 -1.51 -41.63 -33.51
C SER A 61 -2.90 -41.77 -34.15
N LEU A 62 -3.86 -40.94 -33.72
CA LEU A 62 -5.21 -40.91 -34.28
C LEU A 62 -5.23 -40.35 -35.70
N GLN A 63 -4.42 -39.33 -36.01
CA GLN A 63 -4.29 -38.80 -37.38
C GLN A 63 -3.69 -39.81 -38.35
N ALA A 64 -2.83 -40.71 -37.86
CA ALA A 64 -2.22 -41.76 -38.67
C ALA A 64 -3.21 -42.89 -39.06
N ILE A 65 -4.34 -43.03 -38.34
CA ILE A 65 -5.38 -44.02 -38.66
C ILE A 65 -6.04 -43.66 -39.99
N LYS A 66 -5.87 -44.52 -41.00
CA LYS A 66 -6.46 -44.43 -42.33
C LYS A 66 -7.28 -45.69 -42.65
N GLY A 67 -8.38 -45.53 -43.37
CA GLY A 67 -9.29 -46.62 -43.72
C GLY A 67 -10.31 -46.95 -42.61
N GLY A 68 -11.15 -47.95 -42.85
CA GLY A 68 -12.27 -48.30 -41.97
C GLY A 68 -13.61 -47.72 -42.43
N THR A 69 -14.66 -47.99 -41.66
CA THR A 69 -16.02 -47.53 -41.96
C THR A 69 -16.21 -46.04 -41.66
N ASP A 70 -17.18 -45.40 -42.30
CA ASP A 70 -17.52 -43.99 -42.04
C ASP A 70 -17.81 -43.72 -40.54
N LYS A 71 -18.37 -44.70 -39.83
CA LYS A 71 -18.60 -44.61 -38.38
C LYS A 71 -17.30 -44.64 -37.56
N GLN A 72 -16.33 -45.47 -37.95
CA GLN A 72 -15.02 -45.52 -37.30
C GLN A 72 -14.23 -44.23 -37.56
N MET A 73 -14.31 -43.69 -38.77
CA MET A 73 -13.70 -42.41 -39.13
C MET A 73 -14.37 -41.23 -38.42
N ALA A 74 -15.70 -41.27 -38.27
CA ALA A 74 -16.42 -40.29 -37.47
C ALA A 74 -16.03 -40.36 -35.98
N THR A 75 -15.80 -41.56 -35.45
CA THR A 75 -15.33 -41.78 -34.08
C THR A 75 -13.91 -41.24 -33.87
N ARG A 76 -13.00 -41.53 -34.81
CA ARG A 76 -11.65 -40.97 -34.85
C ARG A 76 -11.68 -39.45 -34.79
N ASP A 77 -12.49 -38.82 -35.64
CA ASP A 77 -12.58 -37.36 -35.72
C ASP A 77 -13.19 -36.75 -34.45
N ARG A 78 -14.09 -37.46 -33.75
CA ARG A 78 -14.58 -37.01 -32.43
C ARG A 78 -13.51 -37.12 -31.35
N LEU A 79 -12.73 -38.21 -31.33
CA LEU A 79 -11.61 -38.36 -30.41
C LEU A 79 -10.55 -37.29 -30.65
N LEU A 80 -10.21 -37.01 -31.91
CA LEU A 80 -9.29 -35.92 -32.28
C LEU A 80 -9.81 -34.55 -31.83
N ALA A 81 -11.10 -34.27 -32.05
CA ALA A 81 -11.71 -33.03 -31.59
C ALA A 81 -11.68 -32.89 -30.06
N SER A 82 -11.96 -33.98 -29.33
CA SER A 82 -11.92 -33.99 -27.87
C SER A 82 -10.50 -33.80 -27.32
N ILE A 83 -9.50 -34.44 -27.93
CA ILE A 83 -8.09 -34.33 -27.49
C ILE A 83 -7.55 -32.93 -27.77
N GLN A 84 -7.79 -32.38 -28.97
CA GLN A 84 -7.34 -31.02 -29.30
C GLN A 84 -8.04 -29.94 -28.48
N MET A 85 -9.33 -30.13 -28.16
CA MET A 85 -10.02 -29.27 -27.20
C MET A 85 -9.36 -29.34 -25.82
N HIS A 86 -9.03 -30.55 -25.34
CA HIS A 86 -8.42 -30.71 -24.03
C HIS A 86 -7.00 -30.12 -23.97
N GLU A 87 -6.19 -30.30 -25.00
CA GLU A 87 -4.89 -29.64 -25.13
C GLU A 87 -5.02 -28.11 -25.13
N ALA A 88 -6.04 -27.56 -25.79
CA ALA A 88 -6.29 -26.13 -25.78
C ALA A 88 -6.69 -25.64 -24.38
N VAL A 89 -7.54 -26.38 -23.66
CA VAL A 89 -7.94 -26.05 -22.29
C VAL A 89 -6.76 -26.13 -21.32
N LEU A 90 -5.84 -27.10 -21.49
CA LEU A 90 -4.61 -27.13 -20.70
C LEU A 90 -3.74 -25.90 -20.98
N LYS A 91 -3.57 -25.53 -22.26
CA LYS A 91 -2.84 -24.31 -22.65
C LYS A 91 -3.52 -23.04 -22.13
N MET A 92 -4.85 -22.99 -22.09
CA MET A 92 -5.61 -21.91 -21.44
C MET A 92 -5.31 -21.82 -19.95
N GLY A 93 -5.15 -22.95 -19.26
CA GLY A 93 -4.69 -22.97 -17.86
C GLY A 93 -3.27 -22.45 -17.69
N ASP A 94 -2.37 -22.73 -18.64
CA ASP A 94 -1.00 -22.18 -18.63
C ASP A 94 -1.03 -20.65 -18.90
N ILE A 95 -1.87 -20.20 -19.82
CA ILE A 95 -2.11 -18.77 -20.08
C ILE A 95 -2.65 -18.09 -18.83
N GLU A 96 -3.63 -18.69 -18.14
CA GLU A 96 -4.20 -18.15 -16.90
C GLU A 96 -3.13 -17.96 -15.82
N LYS A 97 -2.23 -18.95 -15.65
CA LYS A 97 -1.09 -18.83 -14.72
C LYS A 97 -0.13 -17.71 -15.11
N ALA A 98 0.20 -17.59 -16.40
CA ALA A 98 1.06 -16.52 -16.89
C ALA A 98 0.40 -15.13 -16.72
N GLU A 99 -0.92 -15.03 -16.92
CA GLU A 99 -1.70 -13.82 -16.66
C GLU A 99 -1.71 -13.43 -15.19
N ILE A 100 -1.81 -14.39 -14.27
CA ILE A 100 -1.74 -14.11 -12.82
C ILE A 100 -0.38 -13.51 -12.46
N GLY A 101 0.72 -14.07 -12.98
CA GLY A 101 2.05 -13.49 -12.79
C GLY A 101 2.15 -12.05 -13.33
N LEU A 102 1.60 -11.83 -14.54
CA LEU A 102 1.56 -10.49 -15.15
C LEU A 102 0.69 -9.52 -14.34
N ARG A 103 -0.44 -9.97 -13.77
CA ARG A 103 -1.31 -9.17 -12.90
C ARG A 103 -0.60 -8.71 -11.62
N HIS A 104 0.24 -9.55 -11.03
CA HIS A 104 1.02 -9.16 -9.87
C HIS A 104 2.02 -8.04 -10.22
N ASP A 105 2.73 -8.17 -11.35
CA ASP A 105 3.62 -7.14 -11.86
C ASP A 105 2.85 -5.84 -12.20
N LEU A 106 1.60 -5.94 -12.65
CA LEU A 106 0.70 -4.81 -12.91
C LEU A 106 0.35 -4.07 -11.61
N VAL A 107 0.08 -4.79 -10.52
CA VAL A 107 -0.17 -4.21 -9.20
C VAL A 107 1.06 -3.48 -8.69
N ARG A 108 2.25 -4.06 -8.87
CA ARG A 108 3.52 -3.42 -8.52
C ARG A 108 3.74 -2.13 -9.31
N LEU A 109 3.53 -2.17 -10.62
CA LEU A 109 3.64 -1.00 -11.51
C LEU A 109 2.66 0.10 -11.10
N ARG A 110 1.43 -0.28 -10.73
CA ARG A 110 0.42 0.64 -10.21
C ARG A 110 0.83 1.27 -8.87
N ALA A 111 1.39 0.50 -7.95
CA ALA A 111 1.88 1.04 -6.67
C ALA A 111 3.04 2.02 -6.89
N MET A 112 3.95 1.73 -7.82
CA MET A 112 5.02 2.65 -8.20
C MET A 112 4.49 3.94 -8.83
N ALA A 113 3.47 3.84 -9.70
CA ALA A 113 2.82 5.00 -10.28
C ALA A 113 2.24 5.93 -9.19
N PHE A 114 1.50 5.40 -8.22
CA PHE A 114 0.99 6.18 -7.09
C PHE A 114 2.10 6.75 -6.20
N ALA A 115 3.17 5.99 -5.95
CA ALA A 115 4.31 6.48 -5.19
C ALA A 115 5.02 7.63 -5.90
N SER A 116 5.14 7.57 -7.23
CA SER A 116 5.72 8.64 -8.04
C SER A 116 4.87 9.91 -7.99
N GLU A 117 3.55 9.81 -8.09
CA GLU A 117 2.63 10.96 -7.93
C GLU A 117 2.76 11.61 -6.53
N ARG A 118 2.88 10.79 -5.49
CA ARG A 118 3.09 11.27 -4.11
C ARG A 118 4.44 11.94 -3.92
N LEU A 119 5.51 11.40 -4.50
CA LEU A 119 6.85 11.99 -4.44
C LEU A 119 6.91 13.31 -5.24
N ALA A 120 6.21 13.38 -6.38
CA ALA A 120 6.07 14.57 -7.19
C ALA A 120 5.40 15.69 -6.39
N THR A 121 4.22 15.41 -5.83
CA THR A 121 3.49 16.36 -4.98
C THR A 121 4.29 16.78 -3.74
N PHE A 122 5.02 15.85 -3.11
CA PHE A 122 5.93 16.16 -2.00
C PHE A 122 7.04 17.13 -2.42
N SER A 123 7.73 16.84 -3.53
CA SER A 123 8.84 17.67 -4.02
C SER A 123 8.33 19.07 -4.38
N ALA A 124 7.21 19.17 -5.11
CA ALA A 124 6.59 20.43 -5.48
C ALA A 124 6.10 21.23 -4.26
N ALA A 125 5.57 20.57 -3.23
CA ALA A 125 5.17 21.23 -1.99
C ALA A 125 6.39 21.83 -1.26
N ARG A 126 7.50 21.09 -1.18
CA ARG A 126 8.73 21.54 -0.52
C ARG A 126 9.41 22.70 -1.25
N GLU A 127 9.36 22.71 -2.58
CA GLU A 127 9.84 23.86 -3.36
C GLU A 127 9.01 25.13 -3.18
N LYS A 128 7.69 24.96 -3.01
CA LYS A 128 6.79 26.09 -2.76
C LYS A 128 6.93 26.66 -1.36
N VAL A 129 7.53 25.93 -0.41
CA VAL A 129 7.94 26.47 0.90
C VAL A 129 9.12 27.41 0.69
N SER A 130 8.75 28.58 0.17
CA SER A 130 9.67 29.65 -0.15
C SER A 130 10.01 30.33 1.19
N GLY A 131 11.22 30.10 1.69
CA GLY A 131 11.81 30.90 2.78
C GLY A 131 11.76 32.44 2.61
N PRO A 132 11.55 33.06 1.42
CA PRO A 132 11.53 34.50 1.28
C PRO A 132 10.37 35.26 1.95
N VAL A 133 9.25 34.61 2.29
CA VAL A 133 7.99 35.34 2.61
C VAL A 133 8.14 36.30 3.80
N ASN A 134 9.03 36.00 4.75
CA ASN A 134 9.24 36.84 5.95
C ASN A 134 10.60 37.56 6.01
N THR A 135 11.55 37.26 5.11
CA THR A 135 12.87 37.92 5.08
C THR A 135 12.83 39.44 4.91
N PRO A 136 11.97 40.01 4.02
CA PRO A 136 11.88 41.47 3.86
C PRO A 136 11.39 42.15 5.14
N GLN A 137 10.39 41.58 5.82
CA GLN A 137 9.82 42.12 7.06
C GLN A 137 10.80 42.02 8.23
N LEU A 138 11.56 40.92 8.32
CA LEU A 138 12.63 40.78 9.31
C LEU A 138 13.77 41.76 9.06
N ASN A 139 14.17 41.96 7.80
CA ASN A 139 15.18 42.96 7.43
C ASN A 139 14.70 44.39 7.74
N GLU A 140 13.44 44.72 7.48
CA GLU A 140 12.86 46.02 7.80
C GLU A 140 12.84 46.25 9.33
N ARG A 141 12.39 45.26 10.12
CA ARG A 141 12.45 45.35 11.59
C ARG A 141 13.87 45.47 12.12
N ARG A 142 14.83 44.74 11.54
CA ARG A 142 16.24 44.82 11.90
C ARG A 142 16.78 46.23 11.71
N GLU A 143 16.46 46.86 10.58
CA GLU A 143 16.90 48.22 10.28
C GLU A 143 16.23 49.25 11.20
N GLN A 144 14.94 49.06 11.51
CA GLN A 144 14.23 49.89 12.48
C GLN A 144 14.87 49.82 13.87
N ILE A 145 15.17 48.61 14.37
CA ILE A 145 15.81 48.42 15.70
C ILE A 145 17.22 49.01 15.70
N ARG A 146 18.01 48.84 14.63
CA ARG A 146 19.34 49.48 14.51
C ARG A 146 19.24 51.00 14.60
N SER A 147 18.28 51.60 13.91
CA SER A 147 18.08 53.04 13.96
C SER A 147 17.69 53.53 15.36
N GLN A 148 16.90 52.74 16.10
CA GLN A 148 16.51 53.05 17.49
C GLN A 148 17.69 52.94 18.46
N ILE A 149 18.53 51.92 18.31
CA ILE A 149 19.77 51.76 19.10
C ILE A 149 20.70 52.97 18.85
N GLU A 150 20.87 53.38 17.60
CA GLU A 150 21.73 54.51 17.26
C GLU A 150 21.18 55.84 17.81
N GLN A 151 19.85 56.03 17.77
CA GLN A 151 19.19 57.16 18.42
C GLN A 151 19.39 57.16 19.94
N LEU A 152 19.23 56.02 20.61
CA LEU A 152 19.44 55.89 22.05
C LEU A 152 20.89 56.14 22.44
N ARG A 153 21.87 55.64 21.67
CA ARG A 153 23.29 55.94 21.89
C ARG A 153 23.58 57.43 21.77
N ASN A 154 22.99 58.10 20.78
CA ASN A 154 23.14 59.55 20.62
C ASN A 154 22.51 60.32 21.78
N GLN A 155 21.35 59.88 22.29
CA GLN A 155 20.72 60.47 23.47
C GLN A 155 21.51 60.22 24.76
N ALA A 156 22.03 59.01 24.95
CA ALA A 156 22.89 58.66 26.09
C ALA A 156 24.16 59.52 26.10
N ASN A 157 24.81 59.70 24.95
CA ASN A 157 25.98 60.57 24.81
C ASN A 157 25.67 62.05 25.14
N GLN A 158 24.45 62.53 24.85
CA GLN A 158 24.01 63.88 25.19
C GLN A 158 23.76 64.06 26.69
N ILE A 159 23.48 62.99 27.43
CA ILE A 159 23.28 63.00 28.89
C ILE A 159 24.62 62.78 29.63
N ASP A 160 25.54 62.01 29.05
CA ASP A 160 26.83 61.70 29.69
C ASP A 160 27.73 62.93 29.86
N ALA A 161 27.79 63.80 28.85
CA ALA A 161 28.58 65.03 28.93
C ALA A 161 28.16 65.93 30.12
N PRO A 162 26.87 66.30 30.30
CA PRO A 162 26.44 67.14 31.42
C PRO A 162 26.53 66.43 32.78
N VAL A 163 26.40 65.10 32.86
CA VAL A 163 26.62 64.35 34.11
C VAL A 163 28.08 64.45 34.53
N VAL A 164 29.02 64.18 33.62
CA VAL A 164 30.46 64.27 33.89
C VAL A 164 30.86 65.70 34.26
N GLU A 165 30.34 66.70 33.55
CA GLU A 165 30.59 68.11 33.85
C GLU A 165 30.04 68.50 35.23
N SER A 166 28.85 68.04 35.59
CA SER A 166 28.22 68.31 36.89
C SER A 166 28.98 67.66 38.04
N VAL A 167 29.44 66.42 37.88
CA VAL A 167 30.28 65.73 38.88
C VAL A 167 31.61 66.45 39.08
N GLN A 168 32.28 66.86 37.99
CA GLN A 168 33.54 67.62 38.10
C GLN A 168 33.32 69.00 38.72
N SER A 169 32.19 69.66 38.41
CA SER A 169 31.80 70.94 39.00
C SER A 169 31.55 70.82 40.50
N LEU A 170 30.82 69.79 40.93
CA LEU A 170 30.59 69.47 42.36
C LEU A 170 31.91 69.25 43.10
N GLN A 171 32.84 68.48 42.53
CA GLN A 171 34.17 68.25 43.12
C GLN A 171 34.97 69.56 43.30
N ARG A 172 34.94 70.46 42.31
CA ARG A 172 35.61 71.76 42.40
C ARG A 172 34.97 72.66 43.46
N SER A 173 33.64 72.69 43.52
CA SER A 173 32.90 73.46 44.52
C SER A 173 33.15 72.94 45.94
N ASP A 174 33.27 71.63 46.14
CA ASP A 174 33.61 71.03 47.44
C ASP A 174 35.00 71.47 47.92
N GLU A 175 36.00 71.44 47.03
CA GLU A 175 37.33 71.94 47.34
C GLU A 175 37.35 73.43 47.70
N GLU A 176 36.50 74.24 47.06
CA GLU A 176 36.36 75.67 47.32
C GLU A 176 35.70 75.95 48.68
N VAL A 177 34.62 75.24 49.00
CA VAL A 177 33.96 75.27 50.32
C VAL A 177 34.95 74.92 51.43
N LEU A 178 35.73 73.85 51.27
CA LEU A 178 36.75 73.45 52.24
C LEU A 178 37.83 74.54 52.41
N LYS A 179 38.20 75.27 51.35
CA LYS A 179 39.15 76.39 51.44
C LYS A 179 38.54 77.58 52.19
N LEU A 180 37.30 77.94 51.90
CA LEU A 180 36.60 79.05 52.54
C LEU A 180 36.40 78.81 54.05
N HIS A 181 35.99 77.61 54.44
CA HIS A 181 35.88 77.23 55.86
C HIS A 181 37.22 77.29 56.59
N ARG A 182 38.30 76.81 55.96
CA ARG A 182 39.66 76.93 56.53
C ARG A 182 40.09 78.38 56.69
N GLN A 183 39.78 79.25 55.72
CA GLN A 183 40.09 80.68 55.80
C GLN A 183 39.27 81.38 56.88
N ALA A 184 37.97 81.09 56.99
CA ALA A 184 37.11 81.62 58.04
C ALA A 184 37.60 81.21 59.44
N ASN A 185 38.04 79.96 59.62
CA ASN A 185 38.61 79.48 60.87
C ASN A 185 39.94 80.17 61.22
N ARG A 186 40.82 80.41 60.24
CA ARG A 186 42.04 81.21 60.46
C ARG A 186 41.72 82.64 60.90
N LEU A 187 40.76 83.29 60.24
CA LEU A 187 40.33 84.64 60.63
C LEU A 187 39.74 84.67 62.05
N ARG A 188 39.03 83.61 62.49
CA ARG A 188 38.56 83.49 63.87
C ARG A 188 39.70 83.33 64.88
N GLU A 189 40.72 82.55 64.54
CA GLU A 189 41.93 82.40 65.35
C GLU A 189 42.69 83.73 65.44
N GLU A 190 42.82 84.46 64.33
CA GLU A 190 43.42 85.80 64.28
C GLU A 190 42.62 86.82 65.11
N ALA A 191 41.29 86.79 65.02
CA ALA A 191 40.39 87.64 65.81
C ALA A 191 40.49 87.34 67.32
N ALA A 192 40.82 86.12 67.72
CA ALA A 192 41.02 85.76 69.13
C ALA A 192 42.29 86.38 69.73
N MET A 193 43.26 86.73 68.89
CA MET A 193 44.55 87.32 69.27
C MET A 193 44.61 88.84 69.09
N ALA A 194 43.59 89.46 68.51
CA ALA A 194 43.53 90.89 68.20
C ALA A 194 42.93 91.74 69.34
N ASP A 195 43.33 93.01 69.41
CA ASP A 195 42.77 93.98 70.36
C ASP A 195 41.26 94.22 70.13
N PRO A 196 40.48 94.55 71.19
CA PRO A 196 39.02 94.66 71.12
C PRO A 196 38.47 95.60 70.02
N VAL A 197 39.24 96.61 69.63
CA VAL A 197 38.87 97.58 68.58
C VAL A 197 38.98 96.99 67.16
N ASN A 198 39.94 96.09 66.92
CA ASN A 198 40.19 95.50 65.60
C ASN A 198 39.48 94.14 65.39
N ARG A 199 39.00 93.52 66.48
CA ARG A 199 38.39 92.19 66.49
C ARG A 199 37.08 92.11 65.70
N PHE A 200 36.27 93.17 65.71
CA PHE A 200 34.94 93.18 65.09
C PHE A 200 35.00 92.96 63.58
N ASP A 201 35.87 93.71 62.88
CA ASP A 201 35.99 93.64 61.42
C ASP A 201 36.50 92.27 60.94
N ILE A 202 37.43 91.64 61.69
CA ILE A 202 37.97 90.31 61.37
C ILE A 202 36.91 89.23 61.54
N ILE A 203 36.08 89.31 62.59
CA ILE A 203 34.95 88.39 62.78
C ILE A 203 33.92 88.56 61.66
N GLN A 204 33.67 89.80 61.23
CA GLN A 204 32.72 90.07 60.15
C GLN A 204 33.20 89.48 58.82
N GLN A 205 34.50 89.58 58.51
CA GLN A 205 35.11 88.91 57.36
C GLN A 205 35.00 87.37 57.45
N ALA A 206 35.20 86.78 58.63
CA ALA A 206 35.02 85.33 58.83
C ALA A 206 33.57 84.88 58.58
N ILE A 207 32.59 85.64 59.08
CA ILE A 207 31.16 85.37 58.86
C ILE A 207 30.80 85.50 57.38
N ASP A 208 31.37 86.48 56.67
CA ASP A 208 31.11 86.66 55.25
C ASP A 208 31.71 85.52 54.40
N LEU A 209 32.88 84.98 54.78
CA LEU A 209 33.45 83.77 54.15
C LEU A 209 32.62 82.51 54.42
N GLU A 210 32.10 82.32 55.65
CA GLU A 210 31.17 81.23 55.95
C GLU A 210 29.86 81.34 55.16
N ARG A 211 29.28 82.55 55.08
CA ARG A 211 28.09 82.79 54.27
C ARG A 211 28.32 82.52 52.78
N GLN A 212 29.54 82.71 52.29
CA GLN A 212 29.91 82.34 50.92
C GLN A 212 30.02 80.82 50.78
N ALA A 213 30.63 80.13 51.74
CA ALA A 213 30.68 78.67 51.78
C ALA A 213 29.26 78.05 51.81
N ASP A 214 28.37 78.54 52.68
CA ASP A 214 26.98 78.06 52.80
C ASP A 214 26.18 78.24 51.50
N ARG A 215 26.43 79.32 50.75
CA ARG A 215 25.80 79.54 49.44
C ARG A 215 26.26 78.51 48.42
N ILE A 216 27.56 78.22 48.38
CA ILE A 216 28.12 77.22 47.48
C ILE A 216 27.63 75.82 47.86
N GLU A 217 27.56 75.49 49.15
CA GLU A 217 26.99 74.22 49.64
C GLU A 217 25.52 74.05 49.25
N ALA A 218 24.71 75.11 49.36
CA ALA A 218 23.31 75.09 48.93
C ALA A 218 23.16 74.89 47.41
N GLU A 219 24.06 75.47 46.61
CA GLU A 219 24.11 75.25 45.17
C GLU A 219 24.58 73.83 44.81
N MET A 220 25.55 73.28 45.55
CA MET A 220 26.01 71.90 45.42
C MET A 220 24.88 70.91 45.71
N MET A 221 24.17 71.06 46.84
CA MET A 221 23.03 70.19 47.18
C MET A 221 21.95 70.20 46.10
N ARG A 222 21.66 71.36 45.49
CA ARG A 222 20.69 71.43 44.37
C ARG A 222 21.19 70.70 43.12
N ARG A 223 22.48 70.81 42.80
CA ARG A 223 23.08 70.12 41.66
C ARG A 223 23.15 68.62 41.89
N GLU A 224 23.54 68.18 43.08
CA GLU A 224 23.57 66.76 43.48
C GLU A 224 22.17 66.14 43.40
N LEU A 225 21.16 66.83 43.94
CA LEU A 225 19.77 66.39 43.89
C LEU A 225 19.22 66.32 42.45
N SER A 226 19.67 67.22 41.55
CA SER A 226 19.32 67.15 40.12
C SER A 226 20.01 65.98 39.40
N LEU A 227 21.24 65.64 39.81
CA LEU A 227 22.01 64.55 39.23
C LEU A 227 21.43 63.19 39.64
N GLU A 228 21.08 63.05 40.92
CA GLU A 228 20.53 61.82 41.51
C GLU A 228 19.07 61.57 41.09
N LEU A 229 18.22 62.61 41.00
CA LEU A 229 16.80 62.42 40.70
C LEU A 229 16.47 62.43 39.21
N VAL A 230 17.28 63.08 38.37
CA VAL A 230 16.93 63.32 36.96
C VAL A 230 17.93 62.67 36.01
N GLN A 231 19.23 62.95 36.18
CA GLN A 231 20.22 62.58 35.15
C GLN A 231 20.67 61.11 35.25
N GLN A 232 20.94 60.60 36.45
CA GLN A 232 21.32 59.20 36.66
C GLN A 232 20.20 58.21 36.30
N PRO A 233 18.94 58.39 36.76
CA PRO A 233 17.85 57.49 36.39
C PRO A 233 17.57 57.51 34.89
N ALA A 234 17.68 58.67 34.24
CA ALA A 234 17.51 58.77 32.79
C ALA A 234 18.58 57.97 32.04
N LYS A 235 19.85 58.04 32.47
CA LYS A 235 20.94 57.24 31.91
C LYS A 235 20.70 55.74 32.11
N GLU A 236 20.37 55.31 33.32
CA GLU A 236 20.10 53.88 33.60
C GLU A 236 18.94 53.34 32.77
N MET A 237 17.88 54.13 32.56
CA MET A 237 16.78 53.76 31.67
C MET A 237 17.22 53.62 30.21
N MET A 238 18.08 54.53 29.72
CA MET A 238 18.60 54.47 28.35
C MET A 238 19.51 53.25 28.15
N ASP A 239 20.40 52.96 29.11
CA ASP A 239 21.31 51.81 29.05
C ASP A 239 20.53 50.48 29.05
N ARG A 240 19.47 50.38 29.88
CA ARG A 240 18.58 49.20 29.88
C ARG A 240 17.82 49.06 28.55
N SER A 241 17.24 50.16 28.05
CA SER A 241 16.52 50.17 26.77
C SER A 241 17.44 49.78 25.60
N GLN A 242 18.71 50.22 25.63
CA GLN A 242 19.70 49.81 24.65
C GLN A 242 20.00 48.30 24.74
N ALA A 243 20.21 47.77 25.95
CA ALA A 243 20.47 46.34 26.15
C ALA A 243 19.29 45.47 25.69
N ASP A 244 18.05 45.90 25.95
CA ASP A 244 16.85 45.19 25.51
C ASP A 244 16.74 45.15 23.98
N LEU A 245 17.00 46.28 23.29
CA LEU A 245 17.00 46.34 21.83
C LEU A 245 18.14 45.56 21.19
N GLU A 246 19.34 45.57 21.79
CA GLU A 246 20.46 44.74 21.37
C GLU A 246 20.12 43.24 21.52
N GLY A 247 19.41 42.86 22.59
CA GLY A 247 18.86 41.52 22.76
C GLY A 247 17.85 41.14 21.67
N MET A 248 16.89 42.02 21.36
CA MET A 248 15.93 41.80 20.27
C MET A 248 16.61 41.65 18.91
N LEU A 249 17.69 42.38 18.66
CA LEU A 249 18.45 42.29 17.41
C LEU A 249 19.14 40.92 17.29
N ALA A 250 19.71 40.41 18.38
CA ALA A 250 20.30 39.07 18.42
C ALA A 250 19.24 37.97 18.18
N GLU A 251 18.04 38.11 18.72
CA GLU A 251 16.92 37.18 18.47
C GLU A 251 16.47 37.20 16.99
N ILE A 252 16.41 38.38 16.37
CA ILE A 252 16.08 38.50 14.94
C ILE A 252 17.15 37.87 14.06
N ASP A 253 18.43 38.09 14.37
CA ASP A 253 19.54 37.50 13.62
C ASP A 253 19.53 35.96 13.77
N ALA A 254 19.25 35.42 14.96
CA ALA A 254 19.09 33.97 15.16
C ALA A 254 17.89 33.38 14.39
N ALA A 255 16.73 34.05 14.44
CA ALA A 255 15.54 33.63 13.69
C ALA A 255 15.77 33.66 12.16
N GLN A 256 16.57 34.61 11.67
CA GLN A 256 16.95 34.67 10.27
C GLN A 256 17.84 33.50 9.85
N ASP A 257 18.81 33.10 10.68
CA ASP A 257 19.67 31.94 10.43
C ASP A 257 18.89 30.61 10.48
N ASP A 258 17.95 30.47 11.42
CA ASP A 258 17.06 29.31 11.50
C ASP A 258 16.17 29.19 10.25
N LEU A 259 15.59 30.30 9.78
CA LEU A 259 14.78 30.33 8.55
C LEU A 259 15.61 30.00 7.30
N GLN A 260 16.86 30.48 7.21
CA GLN A 260 17.76 30.12 6.12
C GLN A 260 18.15 28.63 6.14
N THR A 261 18.41 28.10 7.33
CA THR A 261 18.74 26.68 7.53
C THR A 261 17.57 25.80 7.14
N LEU A 262 16.36 26.15 7.59
CA LEU A 262 15.13 25.46 7.22
C LEU A 262 14.92 25.50 5.70
N SER A 263 15.08 26.66 5.06
CA SER A 263 14.96 26.82 3.61
C SER A 263 15.93 25.91 2.84
N ARG A 264 17.20 25.84 3.26
CA ARG A 264 18.19 24.92 2.66
C ARG A 264 17.79 23.46 2.84
N GLN A 265 17.36 23.05 4.03
CA GLN A 265 16.90 21.69 4.29
C GLN A 265 15.70 21.31 3.43
N MET A 266 14.76 22.23 3.21
CA MET A 266 13.61 22.01 2.33
C MET A 266 14.02 21.87 0.86
N ALA A 267 14.95 22.71 0.40
CA ALA A 267 15.51 22.62 -0.95
C ALA A 267 16.26 21.30 -1.18
N ASP A 268 17.10 20.89 -0.23
CA ASP A 268 17.82 19.61 -0.28
C ASP A 268 16.86 18.42 -0.27
N SER A 269 15.79 18.50 0.52
CA SER A 269 14.73 17.48 0.58
C SER A 269 13.96 17.39 -0.75
N ALA A 270 13.63 18.53 -1.36
CA ALA A 270 13.01 18.57 -2.69
C ALA A 270 13.93 17.99 -3.77
N ALA A 271 15.22 18.32 -3.75
CA ALA A 271 16.22 17.78 -4.67
C ALA A 271 16.36 16.25 -4.55
N LYS A 272 16.41 15.72 -3.31
CA LYS A 272 16.39 14.27 -3.05
C LYS A 272 15.10 13.61 -3.53
N GLY A 273 13.96 14.27 -3.31
CA GLY A 273 12.66 13.83 -3.84
C GLY A 273 12.68 13.69 -5.35
N ARG A 274 13.23 14.68 -6.08
CA ARG A 274 13.40 14.62 -7.54
C ARG A 274 14.35 13.53 -8.01
N ALA A 275 15.49 13.35 -7.34
CA ALA A 275 16.41 12.27 -7.69
C ALA A 275 15.73 10.89 -7.54
N SER A 276 14.94 10.73 -6.47
CA SER A 276 14.16 9.50 -6.23
C SER A 276 13.05 9.31 -7.27
N LEU A 277 12.43 10.39 -7.73
CA LEU A 277 11.46 10.36 -8.84
C LEU A 277 12.10 9.90 -10.14
N GLN A 278 13.28 10.41 -10.49
CA GLN A 278 14.00 10.00 -11.70
C GLN A 278 14.39 8.51 -11.66
N GLU A 279 14.84 8.02 -10.50
CA GLU A 279 15.13 6.59 -10.32
C GLU A 279 13.86 5.74 -10.44
N MET A 280 12.74 6.23 -9.89
CA MET A 280 11.45 5.54 -9.97
C MET A 280 10.89 5.54 -11.39
N ASP A 281 11.02 6.64 -12.14
CA ASP A 281 10.63 6.75 -13.55
C ASP A 281 11.39 5.73 -14.43
N ALA A 282 12.70 5.59 -14.20
CA ALA A 282 13.50 4.57 -14.88
C ALA A 282 13.00 3.15 -14.58
N LYS A 283 12.71 2.83 -13.31
CA LYS A 283 12.18 1.52 -12.89
C LYS A 283 10.78 1.25 -13.42
N ILE A 284 9.91 2.25 -13.42
CA ILE A 284 8.56 2.18 -14.01
C ILE A 284 8.67 1.90 -15.51
N THR A 285 9.57 2.59 -16.21
CA THR A 285 9.80 2.39 -17.64
C THR A 285 10.34 1.00 -17.94
N GLU A 286 11.33 0.53 -17.18
CA GLU A 286 11.89 -0.82 -17.32
C GLU A 286 10.82 -1.90 -17.08
N LEU A 287 10.08 -1.80 -15.98
CA LEU A 287 9.02 -2.75 -15.66
C LEU A 287 7.91 -2.71 -16.72
N SER A 288 7.48 -1.51 -17.14
CA SER A 288 6.49 -1.36 -18.22
C SER A 288 6.94 -2.01 -19.54
N ASN A 289 8.23 -1.96 -19.87
CA ASN A 289 8.76 -2.59 -21.08
C ASN A 289 8.79 -4.13 -20.93
N ASP A 290 9.26 -4.65 -19.80
CA ASP A 290 9.23 -6.11 -19.52
C ASP A 290 7.79 -6.64 -19.57
N MET A 291 6.83 -5.88 -19.04
CA MET A 291 5.42 -6.24 -19.11
C MET A 291 4.87 -6.23 -20.53
N ALA A 292 5.27 -5.26 -21.36
CA ALA A 292 4.88 -5.22 -22.77
C ALA A 292 5.44 -6.43 -23.55
N ASP A 293 6.68 -6.83 -23.26
CA ASP A 293 7.31 -8.00 -23.87
C ASP A 293 6.62 -9.30 -23.46
N ARG A 294 6.36 -9.49 -22.16
CA ARG A 294 5.59 -10.64 -21.66
C ARG A 294 4.18 -10.68 -22.22
N TYR A 295 3.54 -9.53 -22.42
CA TYR A 295 2.24 -9.45 -23.05
C TYR A 295 2.28 -9.92 -24.52
N ASN A 296 3.37 -9.62 -25.25
CA ASN A 296 3.59 -10.13 -26.61
C ASN A 296 3.78 -11.66 -26.63
N ASP A 297 4.49 -12.23 -25.65
CA ASP A 297 4.62 -13.68 -25.50
C ASP A 297 3.27 -14.34 -25.22
N LEU A 298 2.49 -13.75 -24.30
CA LEU A 298 1.15 -14.19 -23.97
C LEU A 298 0.22 -14.13 -25.20
N GLN A 299 0.37 -13.12 -26.05
CA GLN A 299 -0.36 -13.00 -27.31
C GLN A 299 -0.06 -14.16 -28.27
N THR A 300 1.18 -14.67 -28.28
CA THR A 300 1.54 -15.86 -29.08
C THR A 300 0.83 -17.10 -28.54
N ASP A 301 0.82 -17.29 -27.23
CA ASP A 301 0.12 -18.39 -26.57
C ASP A 301 -1.39 -18.37 -26.82
N TYR A 302 -2.00 -17.18 -26.79
CA TYR A 302 -3.40 -16.98 -27.18
C TYR A 302 -3.69 -17.48 -28.60
N GLN A 303 -2.81 -17.15 -29.56
CA GLN A 303 -2.97 -17.60 -30.96
C GLN A 303 -2.82 -19.11 -31.10
N GLU A 304 -1.94 -19.74 -30.33
CA GLU A 304 -1.78 -21.19 -30.32
C GLU A 304 -3.01 -21.91 -29.77
N ALA A 305 -3.55 -21.45 -28.64
CA ALA A 305 -4.78 -21.97 -28.07
C ALA A 305 -5.96 -21.80 -29.05
N GLU A 306 -6.07 -20.64 -29.70
CA GLU A 306 -7.11 -20.39 -30.71
C GLU A 306 -6.99 -21.37 -31.89
N LYS A 307 -5.77 -21.59 -32.42
CA LYS A 307 -5.52 -22.55 -33.51
C LYS A 307 -5.94 -23.97 -33.12
N LYS A 308 -5.63 -24.41 -31.89
CA LYS A 308 -6.03 -25.73 -31.39
C LYS A 308 -7.55 -25.86 -31.27
N LEU A 309 -8.24 -24.84 -30.77
CA LEU A 309 -9.71 -24.82 -30.70
C LEU A 309 -10.36 -24.81 -32.09
N ALA A 310 -9.81 -24.07 -33.06
CA ALA A 310 -10.29 -24.06 -34.44
C ALA A 310 -10.10 -25.42 -35.14
N SER A 311 -8.98 -26.09 -34.85
CA SER A 311 -8.72 -27.46 -35.31
C SER A 311 -9.72 -28.44 -34.70
N ALA A 312 -9.95 -28.36 -33.39
CA ALA A 312 -10.95 -29.16 -32.68
C ALA A 312 -12.36 -28.97 -33.27
N ALA A 313 -12.76 -27.73 -33.55
CA ALA A 313 -14.04 -27.42 -34.20
C ALA A 313 -14.17 -28.06 -35.59
N THR A 314 -13.07 -28.09 -36.36
CA THR A 314 -13.03 -28.71 -37.69
C THR A 314 -13.22 -30.23 -37.61
N TYR A 315 -12.52 -30.90 -36.69
CA TYR A 315 -12.69 -32.34 -36.48
C TYR A 315 -14.08 -32.68 -35.91
N ALA A 316 -14.61 -31.85 -35.00
CA ALA A 316 -15.96 -32.02 -34.49
C ALA A 316 -17.00 -31.94 -35.60
N ARG A 317 -16.82 -31.05 -36.60
CA ARG A 317 -17.69 -30.98 -37.78
C ARG A 317 -17.60 -32.25 -38.64
N LYS A 318 -16.39 -32.77 -38.89
CA LYS A 318 -16.17 -34.00 -39.68
C LYS A 318 -16.76 -35.25 -39.02
N GLY A 319 -16.63 -35.37 -37.69
CA GLY A 319 -17.17 -36.47 -36.89
C GLY A 319 -18.70 -36.60 -36.84
N GLY A 320 -19.45 -35.69 -37.48
CA GLY A 320 -20.92 -35.70 -37.52
C GLY A 320 -21.57 -36.30 -38.74
N LYS A 321 -20.81 -36.51 -39.83
CA LYS A 321 -21.40 -36.76 -41.16
C LYS A 321 -22.02 -38.15 -41.34
N SER A 322 -21.75 -39.11 -40.45
CA SER A 322 -21.99 -40.55 -40.69
C SER A 322 -22.83 -41.28 -39.62
N ASP A 323 -23.34 -40.60 -38.59
CA ASP A 323 -23.74 -41.31 -37.37
C ASP A 323 -25.21 -41.17 -36.97
N GLY A 324 -25.69 -42.15 -36.20
CA GLY A 324 -27.05 -42.21 -35.66
C GLY A 324 -27.33 -41.10 -34.63
N ARG A 325 -28.54 -41.09 -34.04
CA ARG A 325 -28.99 -40.06 -33.09
C ARG A 325 -27.98 -39.73 -31.98
N LEU A 326 -27.39 -40.75 -31.35
CA LEU A 326 -26.38 -40.60 -30.28
C LEU A 326 -25.10 -39.90 -30.76
N GLY A 327 -24.66 -40.19 -31.99
CA GLY A 327 -23.48 -39.57 -32.58
C GLY A 327 -23.68 -38.10 -32.91
N ARG A 328 -24.91 -37.71 -33.30
CA ARG A 328 -25.27 -36.30 -33.48
C ARG A 328 -25.36 -35.58 -32.13
N GLU A 329 -25.94 -36.19 -31.10
CA GLU A 329 -26.02 -35.61 -29.75
C GLU A 329 -24.62 -35.37 -29.14
N THR A 330 -23.71 -36.34 -29.23
CA THR A 330 -22.33 -36.21 -28.76
C THR A 330 -21.54 -35.14 -29.54
N GLN A 331 -21.73 -35.06 -30.85
CA GLN A 331 -21.13 -34.02 -31.67
C GLN A 331 -21.63 -32.61 -31.29
N THR A 332 -22.94 -32.45 -31.10
CA THR A 332 -23.53 -31.15 -30.72
C THR A 332 -23.00 -30.69 -29.36
N ARG A 333 -22.87 -31.60 -28.40
CA ARG A 333 -22.26 -31.29 -27.10
C ARG A 333 -20.79 -30.88 -27.24
N LEU A 334 -20.01 -31.60 -28.03
CA LEU A 334 -18.59 -31.29 -28.24
C LEU A 334 -18.40 -29.94 -28.94
N LYS A 335 -19.23 -29.61 -29.94
CA LYS A 335 -19.22 -28.30 -30.59
C LYS A 335 -19.54 -27.17 -29.60
N ALA A 336 -20.58 -27.33 -28.78
CA ALA A 336 -20.96 -26.34 -27.78
C ALA A 336 -19.84 -26.08 -26.76
N GLN A 337 -19.12 -27.14 -26.35
CA GLN A 337 -17.99 -27.02 -25.43
C GLN A 337 -16.78 -26.33 -26.06
N ILE A 338 -16.45 -26.64 -27.33
CA ILE A 338 -15.40 -25.95 -28.08
C ILE A 338 -15.74 -24.47 -28.23
N GLN A 339 -17.01 -24.15 -28.53
CA GLN A 339 -17.49 -22.78 -28.63
C GLN A 339 -17.39 -22.04 -27.28
N LEU A 340 -17.73 -22.70 -26.16
CA LEU A 340 -17.57 -22.10 -24.84
C LEU A 340 -16.10 -21.79 -24.55
N ALA A 341 -15.19 -22.74 -24.80
CA ALA A 341 -13.75 -22.52 -24.60
C ALA A 341 -13.19 -21.40 -25.49
N GLN A 342 -13.71 -21.23 -26.72
CA GLN A 342 -13.32 -20.11 -27.59
C GLN A 342 -13.83 -18.76 -27.07
N ALA A 343 -15.04 -18.73 -26.50
CA ALA A 343 -15.56 -17.53 -25.86
C ALA A 343 -14.76 -17.17 -24.60
N ASP A 344 -14.43 -18.16 -23.76
CA ASP A 344 -13.63 -17.99 -22.56
C ASP A 344 -12.22 -17.47 -22.89
N LEU A 345 -11.57 -18.00 -23.93
CA LEU A 345 -10.27 -17.53 -24.41
C LEU A 345 -10.31 -16.05 -24.83
N GLY A 346 -11.33 -15.65 -25.61
CA GLY A 346 -11.51 -14.25 -26.02
C GLY A 346 -11.80 -13.32 -24.84
N LEU A 347 -12.53 -13.80 -23.83
CA LEU A 347 -12.82 -13.07 -22.60
C LEU A 347 -11.55 -12.84 -21.76
N MET A 348 -10.71 -13.86 -21.59
CA MET A 348 -9.43 -13.75 -20.88
C MET A 348 -8.55 -12.70 -21.56
N GLN A 349 -8.41 -12.77 -22.88
CA GLN A 349 -7.61 -11.82 -23.65
C GLN A 349 -8.09 -10.37 -23.48
N VAL A 350 -9.41 -10.14 -23.51
CA VAL A 350 -9.99 -8.80 -23.29
C VAL A 350 -9.75 -8.31 -21.87
N ARG A 351 -9.91 -9.17 -20.85
CA ARG A 351 -9.65 -8.81 -19.44
C ARG A 351 -8.19 -8.42 -19.20
N GLY A 352 -7.25 -9.18 -19.77
CA GLY A 352 -5.83 -8.84 -19.69
C GLY A 352 -5.51 -7.49 -20.34
N LEU A 353 -6.13 -7.18 -21.49
CA LEU A 353 -5.97 -5.88 -22.15
C LEU A 353 -6.60 -4.74 -21.34
N ASP A 354 -7.80 -4.92 -20.79
CA ASP A 354 -8.49 -3.87 -20.03
C ASP A 354 -7.66 -3.42 -18.81
N GLU A 355 -7.03 -4.38 -18.11
CA GLU A 355 -6.15 -4.09 -16.98
C GLU A 355 -4.86 -3.38 -17.41
N TRP A 356 -4.25 -3.82 -18.52
CA TRP A 356 -3.07 -3.16 -19.08
C TRP A 356 -3.34 -1.72 -19.52
N ILE A 357 -4.45 -1.51 -20.24
CA ILE A 357 -4.91 -0.18 -20.68
C ILE A 357 -5.12 0.74 -19.47
N ARG A 358 -5.73 0.24 -18.39
CA ARG A 358 -5.97 1.03 -17.18
C ARG A 358 -4.66 1.55 -16.57
N ILE A 359 -3.62 0.72 -16.54
CA ILE A 359 -2.32 1.11 -15.96
C ILE A 359 -1.57 2.04 -16.90
N LEU A 360 -1.55 1.77 -18.21
CA LEU A 360 -0.96 2.68 -19.18
C LEU A 360 -1.62 4.06 -19.14
N ASN A 361 -2.94 4.12 -18.98
CA ASN A 361 -3.65 5.39 -18.80
C ASN A 361 -3.21 6.12 -17.52
N MET A 362 -3.08 5.40 -16.39
CA MET A 362 -2.61 5.99 -15.13
C MET A 362 -1.18 6.54 -15.25
N LEU A 363 -0.28 5.78 -15.88
CA LEU A 363 1.09 6.22 -16.16
C LEU A 363 1.13 7.44 -17.08
N SER A 364 0.29 7.45 -18.12
CA SER A 364 0.19 8.58 -19.07
C SER A 364 -0.46 9.83 -18.48
N MET A 365 -1.10 9.76 -17.31
CA MET A 365 -1.69 10.92 -16.62
C MET A 365 -0.70 11.60 -15.67
N ASN A 366 0.45 10.97 -15.38
CA ASN A 366 1.46 11.56 -14.51
C ASN A 366 2.43 12.42 -15.33
N ASP A 367 2.38 13.73 -15.13
CA ASP A 367 3.18 14.71 -15.88
C ASP A 367 4.67 14.68 -15.52
N ASP A 368 5.04 14.11 -14.38
CA ASP A 368 6.42 14.05 -13.91
C ASP A 368 7.20 12.82 -14.42
N LEU A 369 6.53 11.92 -15.16
CA LEU A 369 7.16 10.75 -15.78
C LEU A 369 7.58 11.03 -17.22
N GLY A 370 8.80 10.64 -17.60
CA GLY A 370 9.40 11.01 -18.89
C GLY A 370 8.78 10.31 -20.10
N ASN A 371 8.14 9.14 -19.91
CA ASN A 371 7.67 8.29 -21.01
C ASN A 371 6.15 8.38 -21.28
N ARG A 372 5.51 9.45 -20.80
CA ARG A 372 4.06 9.68 -20.82
C ARG A 372 3.40 9.46 -22.19
N ASP A 373 3.96 10.07 -23.23
CA ASP A 373 3.39 10.04 -24.58
C ASP A 373 3.48 8.64 -25.21
N ALA A 374 4.53 7.88 -24.89
CA ALA A 374 4.66 6.50 -25.36
C ALA A 374 3.61 5.58 -24.71
N TRP A 375 3.39 5.71 -23.39
CA TRP A 375 2.34 4.95 -22.70
C TRP A 375 0.95 5.30 -23.19
N LYS A 376 0.70 6.59 -23.51
CA LYS A 376 -0.55 7.02 -24.12
C LYS A 376 -0.76 6.35 -25.48
N LEU A 377 0.25 6.35 -26.34
CA LEU A 377 0.18 5.67 -27.64
C LEU A 377 -0.06 4.15 -27.47
N GLN A 378 0.65 3.52 -26.54
CA GLN A 378 0.46 2.10 -26.22
C GLN A 378 -0.95 1.80 -25.71
N ALA A 379 -1.54 2.69 -24.90
CA ALA A 379 -2.90 2.55 -24.41
C ALA A 379 -3.92 2.61 -25.56
N GLU A 380 -3.73 3.54 -26.50
CA GLU A 380 -4.57 3.66 -27.70
C GLU A 380 -4.46 2.41 -28.59
N GLU A 381 -3.25 1.87 -28.80
CA GLU A 381 -3.03 0.64 -29.56
C GLU A 381 -3.66 -0.58 -28.86
N ALA A 382 -3.47 -0.73 -27.55
CA ALA A 382 -4.06 -1.79 -26.76
C ALA A 382 -5.59 -1.73 -26.79
N THR A 383 -6.18 -0.52 -26.72
CA THR A 383 -7.63 -0.30 -26.83
C THR A 383 -8.17 -0.77 -28.18
N LYS A 384 -7.50 -0.40 -29.28
CA LYS A 384 -7.89 -0.86 -30.63
C LYS A 384 -7.84 -2.39 -30.75
N ARG A 385 -6.80 -3.03 -30.20
CA ARG A 385 -6.69 -4.50 -30.18
C ARG A 385 -7.82 -5.12 -29.35
N ARG A 386 -8.08 -4.57 -28.16
CA ARG A 386 -9.13 -5.02 -27.25
C ARG A 386 -10.50 -5.00 -27.93
N ASP A 387 -10.83 -3.90 -28.61
CA ASP A 387 -12.13 -3.77 -29.29
C ASP A 387 -12.25 -4.73 -30.48
N ALA A 388 -11.18 -4.93 -31.24
CA ALA A 388 -11.18 -5.91 -32.34
C ALA A 388 -11.41 -7.35 -31.83
N ILE A 389 -10.80 -7.73 -30.70
CA ILE A 389 -10.97 -9.05 -30.08
C ILE A 389 -12.38 -9.19 -29.49
N ALA A 390 -12.87 -8.16 -28.80
CA ALA A 390 -14.21 -8.13 -28.24
C ALA A 390 -15.27 -8.29 -29.35
N GLU A 391 -15.17 -7.53 -30.44
CA GLU A 391 -16.08 -7.61 -31.59
C GLU A 391 -16.03 -9.00 -32.25
N LYS A 392 -14.84 -9.55 -32.46
CA LYS A 392 -14.65 -10.91 -33.01
C LYS A 392 -15.31 -11.96 -32.12
N THR A 393 -15.12 -11.86 -30.80
CA THR A 393 -15.65 -12.81 -29.81
C THR A 393 -17.17 -12.70 -29.68
N VAL A 394 -17.72 -11.48 -29.68
CA VAL A 394 -19.18 -11.25 -29.68
C VAL A 394 -19.83 -11.83 -30.94
N LYS A 395 -19.29 -11.54 -32.14
CA LYS A 395 -19.80 -12.12 -33.40
C LYS A 395 -19.74 -13.64 -33.39
N PHE A 396 -18.68 -14.21 -32.81
CA PHE A 396 -18.55 -15.65 -32.68
C PHE A 396 -19.57 -16.25 -31.71
N ILE A 397 -19.81 -15.61 -30.56
CA ILE A 397 -20.85 -16.01 -29.61
C ILE A 397 -22.23 -15.97 -30.28
N ASP A 398 -22.54 -14.90 -31.03
CA ASP A 398 -23.81 -14.76 -31.73
C ASP A 398 -24.03 -15.87 -32.76
N GLN A 399 -23.02 -16.17 -33.58
CA GLN A 399 -23.07 -17.31 -34.52
C GLN A 399 -23.23 -18.65 -33.78
N SER A 400 -22.67 -18.80 -32.59
CA SER A 400 -22.78 -20.02 -31.78
C SER A 400 -24.17 -20.19 -31.16
N LEU A 401 -24.79 -19.09 -30.74
CA LEU A 401 -26.16 -19.06 -30.21
C LEU A 401 -27.19 -19.33 -31.32
N GLU A 402 -27.02 -18.74 -32.51
CA GLU A 402 -27.90 -18.92 -33.68
C GLU A 402 -27.83 -20.33 -34.27
N SER A 403 -26.65 -20.96 -34.29
CA SER A 403 -26.41 -22.24 -34.99
C SER A 403 -26.85 -23.50 -34.23
N GLY A 404 -27.51 -23.38 -33.07
CA GLY A 404 -28.22 -24.51 -32.45
C GLY A 404 -27.80 -24.89 -31.03
N ALA A 405 -27.54 -23.93 -30.14
CA ALA A 405 -27.57 -24.13 -28.70
C ALA A 405 -29.01 -24.36 -28.15
N GLN A 406 -29.89 -25.05 -28.91
CA GLN A 406 -31.32 -25.24 -28.63
C GLN A 406 -31.66 -26.55 -27.90
N SER A 407 -30.68 -27.40 -27.56
CA SER A 407 -30.95 -28.59 -26.74
C SER A 407 -31.06 -28.19 -25.27
N LYS A 408 -32.10 -28.63 -24.55
CA LYS A 408 -32.29 -28.41 -23.10
C LYS A 408 -31.06 -28.78 -22.23
N LEU A 409 -30.13 -29.61 -22.75
CA LEU A 409 -28.85 -29.94 -22.11
C LEU A 409 -27.78 -28.83 -22.21
N ILE A 410 -28.01 -27.77 -22.98
CA ILE A 410 -27.05 -26.72 -23.37
C ILE A 410 -27.43 -25.37 -22.74
N ASN A 411 -28.42 -25.34 -21.83
CA ASN A 411 -28.87 -24.09 -21.19
C ASN A 411 -27.75 -23.40 -20.41
N GLU A 412 -26.88 -24.13 -19.70
CA GLU A 412 -25.76 -23.56 -18.95
C GLU A 412 -24.68 -22.93 -19.85
N THR A 413 -24.32 -23.62 -20.94
CA THR A 413 -23.41 -23.09 -21.96
C THR A 413 -23.99 -21.86 -22.65
N ARG A 414 -25.30 -21.84 -22.89
CA ARG A 414 -26.01 -20.69 -23.46
C ARG A 414 -25.98 -19.50 -22.51
N THR A 415 -26.33 -19.70 -21.23
CA THR A 415 -26.29 -18.63 -20.22
C THR A 415 -24.87 -18.10 -20.02
N ASN A 416 -23.85 -18.98 -20.07
CA ASN A 416 -22.46 -18.56 -19.94
C ASN A 416 -21.99 -17.76 -21.17
N MET A 417 -22.40 -18.17 -22.39
CA MET A 417 -22.13 -17.41 -23.61
C MET A 417 -22.84 -16.04 -23.62
N GLU A 418 -24.11 -15.99 -23.19
CA GLU A 418 -24.86 -14.74 -23.06
C GLU A 418 -24.24 -13.80 -22.00
N ALA A 419 -23.76 -14.34 -20.87
CA ALA A 419 -23.03 -13.58 -19.86
C ALA A 419 -21.68 -13.07 -20.37
N ALA A 420 -20.93 -13.88 -21.12
CA ALA A 420 -19.68 -13.47 -21.75
C ALA A 420 -19.91 -12.36 -22.79
N LYS A 421 -20.97 -12.48 -23.59
CA LYS A 421 -21.39 -11.44 -24.55
C LYS A 421 -21.71 -10.13 -23.84
N ALA A 422 -22.52 -10.16 -22.78
CA ALA A 422 -22.88 -8.97 -22.04
C ALA A 422 -21.65 -8.29 -21.40
N PHE A 423 -20.71 -9.05 -20.84
CA PHE A 423 -19.44 -8.51 -20.36
C PHE A 423 -18.64 -7.81 -21.47
N LEU A 424 -18.49 -8.44 -22.63
CA LEU A 424 -17.73 -7.89 -23.76
C LEU A 424 -18.39 -6.64 -24.37
N ALA A 425 -19.72 -6.60 -24.38
CA ALA A 425 -20.49 -5.45 -24.85
C ALA A 425 -20.52 -4.28 -23.83
N GLY A 426 -19.99 -4.47 -22.61
CA GLY A 426 -20.07 -3.47 -21.55
C GLY A 426 -21.48 -3.30 -20.98
N GLU A 427 -22.38 -4.24 -21.24
CA GLU A 427 -23.76 -4.23 -20.73
C GLU A 427 -23.79 -4.87 -19.32
N LYS A 428 -24.54 -4.26 -18.39
CA LYS A 428 -24.76 -4.88 -17.07
C LYS A 428 -25.51 -6.19 -17.26
N VAL A 429 -24.86 -7.30 -16.93
CA VAL A 429 -25.46 -8.64 -16.93
C VAL A 429 -26.66 -8.66 -15.98
N GLU A 430 -27.88 -8.80 -16.51
CA GLU A 430 -29.02 -9.21 -15.69
C GLU A 430 -28.74 -10.64 -15.21
N SER A 431 -28.43 -10.80 -13.92
CA SER A 431 -28.25 -12.13 -13.34
C SER A 431 -29.52 -12.94 -13.57
N THR A 432 -29.45 -13.96 -14.43
CA THR A 432 -30.57 -14.88 -14.61
C THR A 432 -30.80 -15.55 -13.25
N LYS A 433 -31.95 -15.26 -12.65
CA LYS A 433 -32.48 -15.96 -11.47
C LYS A 433 -32.30 -17.47 -11.67
N ARG A 434 -31.31 -18.06 -11.01
CA ARG A 434 -31.43 -19.46 -10.60
C ARG A 434 -32.75 -19.57 -9.86
N MET A 435 -33.58 -20.54 -10.22
CA MET A 435 -34.89 -20.78 -9.64
C MET A 435 -34.82 -20.72 -8.11
N ALA A 436 -35.17 -19.55 -7.57
CA ALA A 436 -35.57 -19.40 -6.20
C ALA A 436 -36.85 -20.21 -6.06
N ILE A 437 -36.79 -21.26 -5.26
CA ILE A 437 -37.99 -21.79 -4.64
C ILE A 437 -38.52 -20.64 -3.78
N ASP A 438 -39.59 -20.03 -4.27
CA ASP A 438 -40.32 -18.94 -3.64
C ASP A 438 -41.08 -19.51 -2.43
N PRO A 439 -40.92 -18.94 -1.22
CA PRO A 439 -42.05 -18.82 -0.32
C PRO A 439 -42.44 -17.34 -0.25
N LYS A 440 -43.62 -17.09 -0.81
CA LYS A 440 -44.35 -15.83 -0.80
C LYS A 440 -44.33 -15.11 0.55
N ARG A 441 -43.97 -13.82 0.48
CA ARG A 441 -44.69 -12.64 1.00
C ARG A 441 -45.31 -12.75 2.41
N SER A 442 -44.71 -12.04 3.36
CA SER A 442 -45.38 -11.15 4.34
C SER A 442 -44.33 -10.34 5.10
N ALA A 443 -44.42 -9.01 5.06
CA ALA A 443 -43.78 -8.18 6.07
C ALA A 443 -44.35 -8.56 7.46
N PRO A 444 -43.53 -8.58 8.52
CA PRO A 444 -43.69 -7.51 9.49
C PRO A 444 -42.41 -7.06 10.22
N SER A 445 -42.54 -5.83 10.72
CA SER A 445 -41.86 -5.18 11.84
C SER A 445 -41.13 -6.07 12.86
N ALA A 446 -39.91 -5.63 13.19
CA ALA A 446 -39.19 -5.75 14.47
C ALA A 446 -39.51 -6.95 15.38
N ARG A 447 -38.56 -7.90 15.49
CA ARG A 447 -38.18 -8.47 16.79
C ARG A 447 -36.79 -9.09 16.76
N SER A 448 -35.95 -8.58 17.65
CA SER A 448 -34.68 -9.16 18.07
C SER A 448 -34.87 -10.64 18.43
N THR A 449 -34.10 -11.52 17.79
CA THR A 449 -33.81 -12.87 18.31
C THR A 449 -32.32 -13.10 18.15
N SER A 450 -31.64 -13.12 19.29
CA SER A 450 -30.25 -13.49 19.45
C SER A 450 -30.03 -14.91 18.95
N SER A 451 -29.11 -15.06 18.01
CA SER A 451 -28.42 -16.34 17.79
C SER A 451 -27.11 -16.27 18.56
N LYS A 452 -26.91 -17.25 19.45
CA LYS A 452 -25.70 -17.37 20.29
C LYS A 452 -24.44 -17.42 19.43
N PRO A 453 -23.32 -16.83 19.91
CA PRO A 453 -22.05 -16.90 19.23
C PRO A 453 -21.44 -18.29 19.43
N THR A 454 -20.83 -18.81 18.37
CA THR A 454 -19.97 -20.00 18.42
C THR A 454 -18.55 -19.55 18.02
N SER A 455 -17.93 -18.68 18.82
CA SER A 455 -16.48 -18.47 18.79
C SER A 455 -15.96 -18.55 20.23
N THR A 456 -15.02 -19.45 20.47
CA THR A 456 -14.70 -19.94 21.81
C THR A 456 -13.76 -19.05 22.63
N ASP A 457 -13.15 -17.98 22.09
CA ASP A 457 -12.13 -17.21 22.83
C ASP A 457 -12.08 -15.68 22.56
N ALA A 458 -13.07 -15.08 21.89
CA ALA A 458 -13.05 -13.63 21.64
C ALA A 458 -13.40 -12.80 22.90
N THR A 459 -12.44 -12.04 23.43
CA THR A 459 -12.62 -11.19 24.62
C THR A 459 -13.09 -9.78 24.22
N GLY A 460 -14.36 -9.65 23.86
CA GLY A 460 -14.97 -8.33 23.60
C GLY A 460 -15.02 -7.43 24.83
N TYR A 461 -15.14 -6.12 24.60
CA TYR A 461 -15.07 -5.09 25.65
C TYR A 461 -16.46 -4.54 26.02
N PRO A 462 -16.70 -4.12 27.28
CA PRO A 462 -18.03 -3.69 27.73
C PRO A 462 -18.49 -2.34 27.15
N SER A 463 -17.58 -1.48 26.68
CA SER A 463 -17.88 -0.19 26.04
C SER A 463 -16.90 0.14 24.92
N VAL A 464 -17.30 1.02 23.99
CA VAL A 464 -16.43 1.49 22.90
C VAL A 464 -15.15 2.14 23.46
N ASP A 465 -15.28 2.97 24.49
CA ASP A 465 -14.12 3.60 25.14
C ASP A 465 -13.15 2.58 25.76
N SER A 466 -13.68 1.50 26.34
CA SER A 466 -12.85 0.44 26.92
C SER A 466 -12.14 -0.40 25.85
N LEU A 467 -12.77 -0.61 24.68
CA LEU A 467 -12.16 -1.23 23.51
C LEU A 467 -11.00 -0.37 23.00
N VAL A 468 -11.25 0.92 22.76
CA VAL A 468 -10.26 1.87 22.25
C VAL A 468 -9.09 2.05 23.22
N SER A 469 -9.36 2.14 24.52
CA SER A 469 -8.33 2.20 25.57
C SER A 469 -7.50 0.91 25.62
N GLY A 470 -8.15 -0.26 25.55
CA GLY A 470 -7.48 -1.56 25.52
C GLY A 470 -6.56 -1.73 24.32
N ILE A 471 -7.02 -1.34 23.12
CA ILE A 471 -6.22 -1.38 21.89
C ILE A 471 -5.05 -0.39 21.97
N ASN A 472 -5.29 0.85 22.40
CA ASN A 472 -4.22 1.84 22.55
C ASN A 472 -3.16 1.41 23.59
N MET A 473 -3.56 0.74 24.67
CA MET A 473 -2.64 0.21 25.67
C MET A 473 -1.81 -0.96 25.11
N MET A 474 -2.44 -1.81 24.31
CA MET A 474 -1.79 -2.92 23.60
C MET A 474 -0.77 -2.40 22.58
N LEU A 475 -1.17 -1.48 21.70
CA LEU A 475 -0.29 -0.88 20.69
C LEU A 475 0.93 -0.19 21.30
N ARG A 476 0.82 0.38 22.50
CA ARG A 476 1.94 1.04 23.20
C ARG A 476 2.92 0.05 23.84
N ASN A 477 2.41 -1.02 24.44
CA ASN A 477 3.17 -1.83 25.39
C ASN A 477 3.58 -3.21 24.86
N ALA A 478 2.93 -3.71 23.81
CA ALA A 478 3.16 -5.05 23.28
C ALA A 478 4.17 -5.07 22.12
N GLN A 479 4.80 -6.23 21.89
CA GLN A 479 5.59 -6.51 20.69
C GLN A 479 4.67 -6.76 19.48
N ALA A 480 5.13 -6.54 18.26
CA ALA A 480 4.32 -6.69 17.04
C ALA A 480 3.56 -8.02 16.94
N SER A 481 4.19 -9.14 17.32
CA SER A 481 3.54 -10.46 17.40
C SER A 481 2.38 -10.47 18.40
N THR A 482 2.59 -9.95 19.61
CA THR A 482 1.56 -9.86 20.65
C THR A 482 0.45 -8.85 20.30
N ILE A 483 0.76 -7.81 19.52
CA ILE A 483 -0.24 -6.87 18.99
C ILE A 483 -1.16 -7.62 18.02
N LYS A 484 -0.61 -8.37 17.05
CA LYS A 484 -1.40 -9.14 16.07
C LYS A 484 -2.33 -10.17 16.75
N GLN A 485 -1.80 -10.96 17.67
CA GLN A 485 -2.57 -11.94 18.45
C GLN A 485 -3.75 -11.31 19.18
N ASN A 486 -3.52 -10.17 19.81
CA ASN A 486 -4.56 -9.52 20.59
C ASN A 486 -5.52 -8.71 19.70
N MET A 487 -5.10 -8.27 18.50
CA MET A 487 -5.98 -7.70 17.48
C MET A 487 -6.96 -8.74 16.93
N ALA A 488 -6.51 -9.97 16.68
CA ALA A 488 -7.40 -11.08 16.31
C ALA A 488 -8.50 -11.32 17.36
N LYS A 489 -8.13 -11.34 18.65
CA LYS A 489 -9.05 -11.60 19.77
C LYS A 489 -10.13 -10.54 19.99
N VAL A 490 -9.93 -9.34 19.46
CA VAL A 490 -10.83 -8.19 19.64
C VAL A 490 -11.52 -7.78 18.33
N THR A 491 -11.27 -8.52 17.25
CA THR A 491 -11.94 -8.40 15.96
C THR A 491 -13.02 -9.47 15.87
N TYR A 492 -14.20 -9.07 15.41
CA TYR A 492 -15.31 -9.96 15.18
C TYR A 492 -15.51 -10.16 13.68
N PHE A 493 -15.54 -11.41 13.25
CA PHE A 493 -15.93 -11.82 11.91
C PHE A 493 -17.27 -12.56 11.99
N SER A 494 -18.19 -12.25 11.09
CA SER A 494 -19.48 -12.96 11.03
C SER A 494 -19.35 -14.39 10.48
N ASP A 495 -18.28 -14.68 9.72
CA ASP A 495 -17.92 -16.02 9.24
C ASP A 495 -16.66 -16.55 9.98
N PRO A 496 -16.73 -17.70 10.67
CA PRO A 496 -15.58 -18.31 11.33
C PRO A 496 -14.44 -18.69 10.37
N ALA A 497 -14.74 -18.93 9.09
CA ALA A 497 -13.72 -19.21 8.06
C ALA A 497 -12.85 -17.99 7.72
N SER A 498 -13.24 -16.79 8.17
CA SER A 498 -12.51 -15.53 7.96
C SER A 498 -11.50 -15.23 9.06
N ASN A 499 -11.39 -16.07 10.09
CA ASN A 499 -10.43 -15.88 11.19
C ASN A 499 -9.02 -16.36 10.80
N SER A 500 -8.44 -15.76 9.75
CA SER A 500 -7.17 -16.16 9.11
C SER A 500 -5.92 -15.93 9.97
N ILE A 501 -6.02 -15.16 11.06
CA ILE A 501 -4.86 -14.67 11.81
C ILE A 501 -4.21 -15.77 12.67
N GLU A 502 -5.00 -16.62 13.35
CA GLU A 502 -4.44 -17.74 14.13
C GLU A 502 -3.79 -18.80 13.23
N ASP A 503 -4.40 -19.08 12.08
CA ASP A 503 -3.86 -20.03 11.11
C ASP A 503 -2.63 -19.48 10.37
N GLN A 504 -2.56 -18.17 10.13
CA GLN A 504 -1.39 -17.48 9.58
C GLN A 504 -0.20 -17.46 10.56
N GLU A 505 -0.45 -17.29 11.86
CA GLU A 505 0.61 -17.39 12.88
C GLU A 505 1.14 -18.82 13.00
N ARG A 506 0.23 -19.80 13.04
CA ARG A 506 0.61 -21.21 13.03
C ARG A 506 1.40 -21.56 11.77
N PHE A 507 1.05 -20.97 10.64
CA PHE A 507 1.80 -21.11 9.40
C PHE A 507 3.24 -20.60 9.54
N MET A 508 3.44 -19.39 10.08
CA MET A 508 4.80 -18.84 10.27
C MET A 508 5.67 -19.69 11.20
N ASP A 509 5.12 -20.15 12.33
CA ASP A 509 5.83 -21.04 13.28
C ASP A 509 6.18 -22.41 12.65
N LEU A 510 5.28 -22.93 11.80
CA LEU A 510 5.52 -24.17 11.07
C LEU A 510 6.57 -24.02 9.96
N VAL A 511 6.62 -22.88 9.28
CA VAL A 511 7.66 -22.58 8.27
C VAL A 511 9.03 -22.48 8.94
N GLU A 512 9.15 -21.86 10.11
CA GLU A 512 10.39 -21.80 10.89
C GLU A 512 10.85 -23.21 11.31
N LYS A 513 9.93 -24.03 11.83
CA LYS A 513 10.23 -25.44 12.20
C LYS A 513 10.64 -26.28 11.00
N LEU A 514 10.08 -26.01 9.82
CA LEU A 514 10.45 -26.66 8.57
C LEU A 514 11.87 -26.25 8.15
N ASP A 515 12.20 -24.96 8.24
CA ASP A 515 13.54 -24.44 7.92
C ASP A 515 14.62 -25.02 8.84
N ASP A 516 14.35 -25.08 10.14
CA ASP A 516 15.24 -25.71 11.12
C ASP A 516 15.45 -27.20 10.82
N ALA A 517 14.38 -27.93 10.49
CA ALA A 517 14.49 -29.34 10.12
C ALA A 517 15.30 -29.55 8.83
N ALA A 518 15.14 -28.67 7.84
CA ALA A 518 15.92 -28.67 6.60
C ALA A 518 17.40 -28.36 6.85
N LYS A 519 17.70 -27.32 7.64
CA LYS A 519 19.08 -26.92 8.03
C LYS A 519 19.83 -28.04 8.74
N VAL A 520 19.18 -28.77 9.65
CA VAL A 520 19.78 -29.92 10.35
C VAL A 520 20.21 -31.03 9.38
N LYS A 521 19.59 -31.12 8.20
CA LYS A 521 19.95 -32.05 7.11
C LYS A 521 20.78 -31.42 6.00
N SER A 522 21.29 -30.20 6.19
CA SER A 522 22.02 -29.41 5.18
C SER A 522 21.21 -29.12 3.91
N LEU A 523 19.88 -29.07 4.03
CA LEU A 523 18.94 -28.67 2.99
C LEU A 523 18.55 -27.20 3.18
N LYS A 524 18.08 -26.54 2.11
CA LYS A 524 17.63 -25.15 2.15
C LYS A 524 16.21 -25.02 1.62
N LEU A 525 15.36 -24.22 2.26
CA LEU A 525 14.06 -23.90 1.68
C LEU A 525 14.23 -22.97 0.48
N SER A 526 13.54 -23.27 -0.62
CA SER A 526 13.54 -22.51 -1.87
C SER A 526 12.19 -21.82 -2.09
N GLY A 527 12.14 -20.81 -2.97
CA GLY A 527 10.92 -20.06 -3.31
C GLY A 527 10.39 -19.15 -2.19
N THR A 528 9.09 -18.88 -2.22
CA THR A 528 8.36 -18.05 -1.24
C THR A 528 8.49 -18.56 0.20
N LEU A 529 8.52 -19.88 0.42
CA LEU A 529 8.79 -20.46 1.74
C LEU A 529 10.21 -20.15 2.24
N GLY A 530 11.21 -20.19 1.36
CA GLY A 530 12.59 -19.84 1.69
C GLY A 530 12.76 -18.36 2.03
N MET A 531 12.06 -17.48 1.30
CA MET A 531 12.02 -16.04 1.62
C MET A 531 11.29 -15.78 2.94
N THR A 532 10.15 -16.44 3.16
CA THR A 532 9.37 -16.34 4.40
C THR A 532 10.17 -16.83 5.62
N ALA A 533 10.92 -17.93 5.49
CA ALA A 533 11.84 -18.43 6.52
C ALA A 533 13.04 -17.51 6.75
N SER A 534 13.55 -16.87 5.70
CA SER A 534 14.64 -15.88 5.81
C SER A 534 14.17 -14.59 6.48
N LEU A 535 12.91 -14.21 6.27
CA LEU A 535 12.23 -13.08 6.91
C LEU A 535 11.89 -13.37 8.37
N SER A 536 11.48 -14.61 8.71
CA SER A 536 11.25 -15.01 10.11
C SER A 536 12.56 -15.13 10.91
N GLY A 537 13.65 -15.56 10.28
CA GLY A 537 14.99 -15.59 10.87
C GLY A 537 15.64 -14.22 11.13
N LEU A 538 15.06 -13.14 10.58
CA LEU A 538 15.45 -11.72 10.78
C LEU A 538 14.67 -11.03 11.90
N SER A 539 14.20 -11.80 12.90
CA SER A 539 13.30 -11.39 14.00
C SER A 539 13.72 -10.16 14.82
N GLY A 540 14.93 -9.63 14.65
CA GLY A 540 15.35 -8.38 15.28
C GLY A 540 14.99 -7.10 14.52
N GLY A 541 15.04 -7.09 13.18
CA GLY A 541 15.05 -5.83 12.40
C GLY A 541 13.67 -5.40 11.88
N MET A 542 12.96 -6.33 11.23
CA MET A 542 11.65 -6.04 10.64
C MET A 542 10.55 -6.01 11.69
N ASP A 543 10.66 -6.84 12.73
CA ASP A 543 9.72 -6.83 13.86
C ASP A 543 9.85 -5.55 14.68
N GLN A 544 11.06 -4.97 14.80
CA GLN A 544 11.27 -3.65 15.38
C GLN A 544 10.68 -2.53 14.52
N MET A 545 10.84 -2.59 13.19
CA MET A 545 10.26 -1.63 12.26
C MET A 545 8.73 -1.68 12.28
N MET A 546 8.13 -2.86 12.20
CA MET A 546 6.68 -3.05 12.30
C MET A 546 6.15 -2.70 13.69
N THR A 547 6.90 -2.99 14.74
CA THR A 547 6.57 -2.55 16.10
C THR A 547 6.60 -1.02 16.21
N GLN A 548 7.55 -0.33 15.57
CA GLN A 548 7.58 1.14 15.54
C GLN A 548 6.42 1.73 14.74
N ILE A 549 6.06 1.13 13.61
CA ILE A 549 4.90 1.53 12.80
C ILE A 549 3.59 1.29 13.58
N MET A 550 3.42 0.14 14.24
CA MET A 550 2.22 -0.14 15.03
C MET A 550 2.14 0.71 16.30
N LYS A 551 3.27 1.02 16.94
CA LYS A 551 3.34 1.92 18.12
C LYS A 551 2.97 3.37 17.79
N SER A 552 3.05 3.76 16.52
CA SER A 552 2.70 5.10 16.09
C SER A 552 1.22 5.24 15.66
N VAL A 553 0.46 4.15 15.72
CA VAL A 553 -0.99 4.13 15.54
C VAL A 553 -1.68 4.52 16.86
N ARG A 554 -2.63 5.46 16.79
CA ARG A 554 -3.51 5.85 17.89
C ARG A 554 -4.96 5.84 17.44
N LEU A 555 -5.81 5.21 18.22
CA LEU A 555 -7.26 5.27 18.03
C LEU A 555 -7.84 6.40 18.88
N SER A 556 -8.70 7.23 18.28
CA SER A 556 -9.33 8.39 18.91
C SER A 556 -10.76 8.61 18.41
N ASN A 557 -11.53 9.44 19.12
CA ASN A 557 -12.90 9.85 18.77
C ASN A 557 -13.88 8.68 18.51
N PRO A 558 -14.10 7.79 19.49
CA PRO A 558 -15.12 6.77 19.35
C PRO A 558 -16.51 7.39 19.23
N THR A 559 -17.29 6.92 18.25
CA THR A 559 -18.71 7.26 18.09
C THR A 559 -19.55 5.99 18.18
N GLU A 560 -20.60 6.02 19.01
CA GLU A 560 -21.55 4.92 19.19
C GLU A 560 -22.91 5.30 18.59
N ASN A 561 -23.48 4.41 17.77
CA ASN A 561 -24.81 4.54 17.22
C ASN A 561 -25.54 3.18 17.22
N GLY A 562 -26.16 2.86 18.36
CA GLY A 562 -26.83 1.58 18.57
C GLY A 562 -25.84 0.43 18.66
N ASP A 563 -26.00 -0.58 17.80
CA ASP A 563 -25.12 -1.76 17.75
C ASP A 563 -23.90 -1.58 16.82
N ARG A 564 -23.69 -0.37 16.30
CA ARG A 564 -22.55 0.00 15.44
C ARG A 564 -21.83 1.21 16.00
N GLY A 565 -20.54 1.27 15.76
CA GLY A 565 -19.70 2.40 16.12
C GLY A 565 -18.61 2.63 15.09
N SER A 566 -17.86 3.71 15.28
CA SER A 566 -16.64 3.94 14.52
C SER A 566 -15.60 4.63 15.39
N VAL A 567 -14.34 4.47 15.03
CA VAL A 567 -13.22 5.11 15.70
C VAL A 567 -12.23 5.61 14.65
N THR A 568 -11.66 6.78 14.88
CA THR A 568 -10.62 7.32 14.00
C THR A 568 -9.26 6.75 14.39
N VAL A 569 -8.63 6.04 13.47
CA VAL A 569 -7.25 5.57 13.55
C VAL A 569 -6.34 6.64 12.98
N THR A 570 -5.59 7.32 13.83
CA THR A 570 -4.50 8.20 13.42
C THR A 570 -3.19 7.45 13.47
N SER A 571 -2.60 7.17 12.32
CA SER A 571 -1.25 6.64 12.20
C SER A 571 -0.26 7.77 11.97
N SER A 572 0.81 7.82 12.75
CA SER A 572 1.87 8.83 12.61
C SER A 572 3.16 8.17 12.13
N PHE A 573 3.55 8.38 10.88
CA PHE A 573 4.86 7.88 10.40
C PHE A 573 5.73 9.05 9.96
N ALA A 574 6.92 9.16 10.55
CA ALA A 574 7.90 10.21 10.25
C ALA A 574 7.32 11.66 10.29
N GLY A 575 6.35 11.91 11.17
CA GLY A 575 5.73 13.24 11.36
C GLY A 575 4.54 13.55 10.46
N MET A 576 4.05 12.61 9.65
CA MET A 576 2.77 12.72 8.93
C MET A 576 1.69 11.92 9.66
N GLU A 577 0.56 12.57 9.97
CA GLU A 577 -0.61 11.94 10.57
C GLU A 577 -1.64 11.59 9.48
N GLN A 578 -1.94 10.30 9.32
CA GLN A 578 -3.04 9.81 8.48
C GLN A 578 -4.17 9.31 9.37
N SER A 579 -5.38 9.81 9.15
CA SER A 579 -6.57 9.48 9.95
C SER A 579 -7.59 8.73 9.09
N ASP A 580 -7.82 7.45 9.39
CA ASP A 580 -8.82 6.61 8.75
C ASP A 580 -9.90 6.17 9.75
N SER A 581 -11.14 5.94 9.30
CA SER A 581 -12.24 5.50 10.17
C SER A 581 -12.35 3.97 10.17
N VAL A 582 -12.33 3.35 11.34
CA VAL A 582 -12.54 1.91 11.54
C VAL A 582 -13.93 1.66 12.08
N ALA A 583 -14.65 0.71 11.48
CA ALA A 583 -15.98 0.31 11.93
C ALA A 583 -15.89 -0.62 13.15
N LEU A 584 -16.81 -0.43 14.10
CA LEU A 584 -16.95 -1.21 15.32
C LEU A 584 -18.35 -1.82 15.37
N ILE A 585 -18.47 -3.01 15.94
CA ILE A 585 -19.73 -3.72 16.05
C ILE A 585 -19.95 -4.20 17.49
N LYS A 586 -21.21 -4.15 17.94
CA LYS A 586 -21.64 -4.69 19.22
C LYS A 586 -22.26 -6.07 19.02
N VAL A 587 -21.67 -7.09 19.65
CA VAL A 587 -22.14 -8.47 19.63
C VAL A 587 -22.27 -8.95 21.07
N ASP A 588 -23.44 -9.48 21.42
CA ASP A 588 -23.76 -9.98 22.77
C ASP A 588 -23.44 -9.00 23.92
N GLY A 589 -23.67 -7.71 23.69
CA GLY A 589 -23.45 -6.66 24.69
C GLY A 589 -21.99 -6.24 24.87
N LYS A 590 -21.07 -6.74 24.02
CA LYS A 590 -19.66 -6.38 23.99
C LYS A 590 -19.28 -5.77 22.64
N TRP A 591 -18.29 -4.90 22.64
CA TRP A 591 -17.78 -4.19 21.48
C TRP A 591 -16.53 -4.86 20.91
N PHE A 592 -16.48 -4.92 19.58
CA PHE A 592 -15.42 -5.50 18.77
C PHE A 592 -15.10 -4.60 17.58
N ILE A 593 -13.93 -4.79 16.97
CA ILE A 593 -13.62 -4.28 15.63
C ILE A 593 -14.42 -5.10 14.62
N ASP A 594 -15.07 -4.44 13.66
CA ASP A 594 -15.82 -5.11 12.60
C ASP A 594 -14.86 -5.61 11.50
N GLY A 595 -14.54 -6.91 11.53
CA GLY A 595 -13.63 -7.55 10.59
C GLY A 595 -14.19 -7.73 9.19
N ASP A 596 -15.52 -7.63 9.02
CA ASP A 596 -16.19 -7.72 7.72
C ASP A 596 -16.30 -6.37 7.01
N SER A 597 -15.77 -5.30 7.64
CA SER A 597 -15.76 -3.95 7.09
C SER A 597 -14.47 -3.70 6.27
N ASP A 598 -14.61 -2.96 5.16
CA ASP A 598 -13.49 -2.52 4.29
C ASP A 598 -12.54 -1.49 4.96
N SER A 599 -12.54 -1.40 6.29
CA SER A 599 -11.96 -0.28 7.01
C SER A 599 -10.47 -0.47 7.35
N GLY A 600 -9.67 0.53 6.95
CA GLY A 600 -8.30 0.98 7.29
C GLY A 600 -7.25 0.13 8.04
N LEU A 601 -7.59 -0.90 8.81
CA LEU A 601 -6.63 -1.73 9.55
C LEU A 601 -6.19 -2.99 8.78
N GLY A 602 -6.72 -3.23 7.59
CA GLY A 602 -6.20 -4.25 6.67
C GLY A 602 -6.37 -5.71 7.14
N LEU A 603 -7.44 -6.03 7.90
CA LEU A 603 -7.67 -7.39 8.40
C LEU A 603 -8.80 -8.14 7.67
N GLY A 604 -9.57 -7.48 6.80
CA GLY A 604 -10.86 -8.00 6.32
C GLY A 604 -10.94 -8.50 4.89
N ASN A 605 -9.95 -8.23 4.02
CA ASN A 605 -10.07 -8.52 2.58
C ASN A 605 -8.76 -8.93 1.90
N GLU A 606 -7.96 -9.75 2.57
CA GLU A 606 -6.93 -10.54 1.87
C GLU A 606 -7.57 -11.82 1.30
N PRO A 607 -7.11 -12.33 0.13
CA PRO A 607 -7.63 -13.57 -0.44
C PRO A 607 -7.58 -14.69 0.62
N GLN A 608 -8.70 -15.38 0.83
CA GLN A 608 -8.81 -16.51 1.77
C GLN A 608 -7.86 -17.63 1.35
N ILE A 609 -6.61 -17.58 1.82
CA ILE A 609 -5.71 -18.72 1.83
C ILE A 609 -6.26 -19.69 2.86
N ASP A 610 -6.55 -20.91 2.45
CA ASP A 610 -6.83 -22.00 3.39
C ASP A 610 -5.54 -22.43 4.09
N PHE A 611 -5.12 -21.63 5.06
CA PHE A 611 -3.93 -21.84 5.88
C PHE A 611 -4.00 -23.16 6.66
N SER A 612 -5.19 -23.71 6.93
CA SER A 612 -5.33 -25.01 7.58
C SER A 612 -4.74 -26.14 6.73
N SER A 613 -4.97 -26.10 5.41
CA SER A 613 -4.41 -27.06 4.45
C SER A 613 -2.89 -26.91 4.30
N LEU A 614 -2.40 -25.67 4.31
CA LEU A 614 -0.97 -25.34 4.26
C LEU A 614 -0.24 -25.84 5.51
N ASN A 615 -0.81 -25.58 6.68
CA ASN A 615 -0.27 -26.00 7.98
C ASN A 615 -0.09 -27.52 8.05
N SER A 616 -1.11 -28.27 7.63
CA SER A 616 -1.05 -29.74 7.61
C SER A 616 0.03 -30.28 6.66
N SER A 617 0.25 -29.59 5.54
CA SER A 617 1.22 -29.97 4.52
C SER A 617 2.65 -29.63 4.95
N ILE A 618 2.87 -28.49 5.61
CA ILE A 618 4.17 -28.14 6.21
C ILE A 618 4.55 -29.09 7.33
N GLU A 619 3.62 -29.43 8.23
CA GLU A 619 3.87 -30.41 9.30
C GLU A 619 4.26 -31.77 8.73
N LYS A 620 3.60 -32.21 7.65
CA LYS A 620 3.92 -33.46 6.97
C LYS A 620 5.34 -33.47 6.39
N ILE A 621 5.72 -32.42 5.65
CA ILE A 621 7.06 -32.31 5.06
C ILE A 621 8.12 -32.22 6.16
N THR A 622 7.88 -31.45 7.22
CA THR A 622 8.76 -31.34 8.39
C THR A 622 9.01 -32.71 9.03
N ASN A 623 7.96 -33.52 9.18
CA ASN A 623 8.07 -34.87 9.71
C ASN A 623 8.79 -35.83 8.74
N ASP A 624 8.55 -35.72 7.44
CA ASP A 624 9.23 -36.53 6.42
C ASP A 624 10.74 -36.22 6.32
N ILE A 625 11.17 -34.98 6.56
CA ILE A 625 12.59 -34.60 6.72
C ILE A 625 13.17 -35.21 8.01
N LYS A 626 12.47 -35.06 9.15
CA LYS A 626 12.92 -35.60 10.45
C LYS A 626 13.07 -37.13 10.43
N LEU A 627 12.15 -37.82 9.77
CA LEU A 627 12.17 -39.27 9.56
C LEU A 627 13.17 -39.71 8.47
N GLY A 628 13.82 -38.76 7.78
CA GLY A 628 14.81 -39.03 6.74
C GLY A 628 14.23 -39.65 5.47
N LYS A 629 12.94 -39.43 5.18
CA LYS A 629 12.31 -39.81 3.91
C LYS A 629 12.65 -38.85 2.79
N ILE A 630 12.92 -37.59 3.11
CA ILE A 630 13.45 -36.57 2.19
C ILE A 630 14.95 -36.44 2.48
N LYS A 631 15.80 -36.75 1.50
CA LYS A 631 17.27 -36.75 1.68
C LYS A 631 18.04 -35.79 0.76
N PRO A 632 17.82 -35.76 -0.57
CA PRO A 632 18.42 -34.78 -1.46
C PRO A 632 17.54 -33.52 -1.59
N GLN A 633 18.18 -32.40 -1.94
CA GLN A 633 17.52 -31.10 -2.14
C GLN A 633 16.37 -31.15 -3.16
N SER A 634 16.51 -31.95 -4.22
CA SER A 634 15.47 -32.09 -5.25
C SER A 634 14.14 -32.67 -4.73
N GLU A 635 14.20 -33.59 -3.76
CA GLU A 635 12.99 -34.15 -3.12
C GLU A 635 12.33 -33.13 -2.20
N LEU A 636 13.13 -32.27 -1.54
CA LEU A 636 12.60 -31.17 -0.74
C LEU A 636 11.91 -30.14 -1.65
N ASP A 637 12.57 -29.74 -2.74
CA ASP A 637 12.04 -28.77 -3.71
C ASP A 637 10.73 -29.27 -4.34
N GLU A 638 10.64 -30.56 -4.67
CA GLU A 638 9.40 -31.16 -5.19
C GLU A 638 8.29 -31.23 -4.15
N ALA A 639 8.63 -31.49 -2.88
CA ALA A 639 7.67 -31.55 -1.78
C ALA A 639 7.10 -30.18 -1.41
N ILE A 640 7.92 -29.11 -1.45
CA ILE A 640 7.49 -27.75 -1.11
C ILE A 640 6.90 -26.98 -2.30
N LYS A 641 7.08 -27.46 -3.54
CA LYS A 641 6.55 -26.84 -4.75
C LYS A 641 5.04 -26.52 -4.68
N PRO A 642 4.15 -27.44 -4.25
CA PRO A 642 2.72 -27.14 -4.15
C PRO A 642 2.42 -26.06 -3.11
N LEU A 643 3.22 -25.97 -2.05
CA LEU A 643 3.08 -24.93 -1.02
C LEU A 643 3.53 -23.57 -1.53
N ASN A 644 4.67 -23.52 -2.23
CA ASN A 644 5.15 -22.30 -2.89
C ASN A 644 4.14 -21.83 -3.95
N GLU A 645 3.56 -22.74 -4.73
CA GLU A 645 2.51 -22.39 -5.71
C GLU A 645 1.26 -21.81 -5.05
N ILE A 646 0.83 -22.33 -3.88
CA ILE A 646 -0.31 -21.78 -3.14
C ILE A 646 0.04 -20.42 -2.54
N LEU A 647 1.24 -20.24 -1.98
CA LEU A 647 1.69 -18.98 -1.37
C LEU A 647 1.94 -17.89 -2.41
N GLU A 648 2.49 -18.24 -3.56
CA GLU A 648 2.66 -17.34 -4.72
C GLU A 648 1.34 -16.98 -5.36
N SER A 649 0.30 -17.81 -5.24
CA SER A 649 -1.04 -17.50 -5.74
C SER A 649 -1.83 -16.53 -4.84
N ALA A 650 -1.32 -16.25 -3.64
CA ALA A 650 -2.05 -15.51 -2.62
C ALA A 650 -1.33 -14.29 -2.03
N GLN A 651 -0.06 -14.08 -2.40
CA GLN A 651 0.62 -12.79 -2.34
C GLN A 651 0.27 -11.97 -3.60
#